data_AF-A0A0A1WU36-F1
#
_entry.id   AF-A0A0A1WU36-F1
#
_cell.length_a   1.000
_cell.length_b   1.000
_cell.length_c   1.000
_cell.angle_alpha   90.00
_cell.angle_beta   90.00
_cell.angle_gamma   90.00
#
_symmetry.space_group_name_H-M   'P 1'
#
loop_
_entity.id
_entity.type
_entity.pdbx_description
1 polymer ?
#
loop_
_entity_poly.entity_id
_entity_poly.type
_entity_poly.pdbx_seq_one_letter_code
_entity_poly.pdbx_strand_id
1 'polypeptide(L)'
;MSQKRVSVSTRISRASTSTPVGGQSGRVGATSPGATSPTRTTRIQEKEELQHLNDRLACYIDRMRNLENDNNRLTQELQIAQDTVNREVSNIKAMYEKELAAARKLLDETAKEKAKLEIDIKRLWEENDDLKQRLDKKTKECAIAENSARVYESRYNEVNGKYNQALADRKKAEDQAKDLAIENERLRKQLEDLRKQFEAETLARVDLENQNQSLREELSFKDQIHSRELTETRSRRQIEISEIDGRLSKQYEAKLQQSLQELRDQYEAQMRANREEIELLYDNEIKNLQAAANRAANSSAHATEEVRLMRTKIDGLNAKIQDLENTNAGLNARIRELENLLDSERARHNQYISSLEAELQRMRDEMAQQLQEYRDLMDIKVSLDLEIAAYDKLLCGEERRLNISSPTRPGTSTNTDSGYSNGTHLSVSSTSRSGRVTPSGRRSATPGAGGSASAVKRRRTVIDESEDRNLSEFSVNSAAKGDLQIVDADSEGRYIKLHNKGSEEIHLTGWQLTRIAGDEELAFKFSRGAKINGGATVTIWSVDAGVAHDPPQNLVMKKKWPVADSMRSVLANADKEVRILSIYNTCSMCHICSHCQHLEFLIDQMLPATTVFVQTFPVTRPDIAHQAVVSHSVQEPVQQA
;
A
#
# COMPACT_ATOMS: atom_id res chain seq x y z
N MET A 1 82.76 57.93 115.19
CA MET A 1 82.64 57.43 116.58
C MET A 1 83.85 56.58 116.87
N SER A 2 84.56 56.69 117.99
CA SER A 2 84.59 57.76 119.00
C SER A 2 86.00 57.84 119.62
N GLN A 3 86.44 59.04 119.98
CA GLN A 3 87.71 59.24 120.69
C GLN A 3 87.58 58.84 122.17
N LYS A 4 88.65 58.31 122.77
CA LYS A 4 89.16 58.83 124.04
C LYS A 4 90.59 58.42 124.34
N ARG A 5 91.34 59.38 124.90
CA ARG A 5 92.71 59.26 125.41
C ARG A 5 92.66 59.67 126.88
N VAL A 6 93.09 58.81 127.80
CA VAL A 6 93.27 59.17 129.21
C VAL A 6 94.55 58.54 129.73
N SER A 7 95.32 59.32 130.47
CA SER A 7 96.53 58.93 131.19
C SER A 7 96.33 59.15 132.69
N VAL A 8 96.85 58.27 133.54
CA VAL A 8 96.94 58.49 134.99
C VAL A 8 98.35 58.12 135.47
N SER A 9 98.89 58.88 136.43
CA SER A 9 100.21 58.64 137.03
C SER A 9 100.26 59.16 138.47
N THR A 10 100.64 58.27 139.40
CA THR A 10 100.79 58.49 140.86
C THR A 10 101.84 57.45 141.32
N ARG A 11 103.00 57.71 141.95
CA ARG A 11 103.40 58.54 143.13
C ARG A 11 102.77 58.06 144.45
N ILE A 12 103.39 58.10 145.65
CA ILE A 12 104.77 58.30 146.17
C ILE A 12 104.80 57.81 147.64
N SER A 13 105.90 57.20 148.14
CA SER A 13 106.32 57.15 149.58
C SER A 13 107.56 56.23 149.75
N ARG A 14 108.74 56.55 150.34
CA ARG A 14 109.38 57.71 151.02
C ARG A 14 109.46 57.72 152.58
N ALA A 15 110.56 57.20 153.12
CA ALA A 15 111.24 57.53 154.41
C ALA A 15 112.72 57.01 154.30
N SER A 16 113.82 57.52 154.91
CA SER A 16 114.11 58.37 156.09
C SER A 16 114.15 57.56 157.42
N THR A 17 115.12 57.67 158.36
CA THR A 17 116.22 58.66 158.59
C THR A 17 117.35 58.14 159.54
N SER A 18 118.56 58.73 159.46
CA SER A 18 119.59 59.04 160.53
C SER A 18 119.92 58.14 161.77
N THR A 19 121.22 57.80 161.94
CA THR A 19 122.22 58.12 163.03
C THR A 19 121.81 58.51 164.48
N PRO A 20 122.71 58.63 165.52
CA PRO A 20 124.12 58.16 165.77
C PRO A 20 124.40 57.67 167.26
N VAL A 21 125.69 57.60 167.70
CA VAL A 21 126.24 57.48 169.11
C VAL A 21 126.14 56.08 169.79
N GLY A 22 127.00 55.59 170.70
CA GLY A 22 128.36 56.00 171.16
C GLY A 22 128.64 55.78 172.68
N GLY A 23 129.73 55.07 173.06
CA GLY A 23 130.17 54.81 174.47
C GLY A 23 129.76 53.43 175.03
N GLN A 24 130.61 52.61 175.70
CA GLN A 24 131.29 52.72 177.02
C GLN A 24 130.38 52.41 178.25
N SER A 25 130.79 51.75 179.36
CA SER A 25 132.09 51.16 179.81
C SER A 25 131.92 50.18 181.01
N GLY A 26 132.97 49.41 181.40
CA GLY A 26 133.15 48.79 182.74
C GLY A 26 133.42 47.26 182.78
N ARG A 27 134.12 46.69 183.79
CA ARG A 27 134.95 47.28 184.88
C ARG A 27 135.83 46.21 185.61
N VAL A 28 136.57 46.64 186.65
CA VAL A 28 137.52 45.92 187.56
C VAL A 28 138.93 45.75 186.95
N GLY A 29 140.08 46.02 187.61
CA GLY A 29 140.47 46.46 188.97
C GLY A 29 141.85 45.81 189.34
N ALA A 30 142.74 46.30 190.22
CA ALA A 30 142.88 47.55 190.99
C ALA A 30 144.32 47.66 191.61
N THR A 31 144.73 48.86 192.09
CA THR A 31 145.82 49.13 193.09
C THR A 31 147.30 48.76 192.78
N SER A 32 148.37 49.33 193.38
CA SER A 32 148.65 50.67 193.98
C SER A 32 150.21 50.84 194.19
N PRO A 33 150.83 51.67 195.08
CA PRO A 33 151.75 52.72 194.63
C PRO A 33 153.16 52.72 195.30
N GLY A 34 153.97 53.76 195.06
CA GLY A 34 155.04 54.20 195.99
C GLY A 34 156.37 54.59 195.32
N ALA A 35 156.92 55.75 195.69
CA ALA A 35 158.09 56.35 195.03
C ALA A 35 159.39 56.31 195.86
N THR A 36 160.46 56.86 195.26
CA THR A 36 161.77 57.29 195.82
C THR A 36 162.96 56.32 195.77
N SER A 37 164.13 56.89 195.44
CA SER A 37 165.46 56.28 195.29
C SER A 37 166.09 55.93 196.65
N PRO A 38 167.02 54.95 196.79
CA PRO A 38 168.02 54.46 195.82
C PRO A 38 167.76 53.00 195.37
N THR A 39 168.65 52.11 194.86
CA THR A 39 170.13 51.97 194.97
C THR A 39 170.78 51.21 193.79
N ARG A 40 172.12 51.23 193.73
CA ARG A 40 173.01 50.77 192.64
C ARG A 40 173.12 49.23 192.46
N THR A 41 172.03 48.51 192.21
CA THR A 41 172.10 47.05 191.86
C THR A 41 171.16 46.56 190.77
N THR A 42 170.09 47.28 190.42
CA THR A 42 169.05 46.81 189.47
C THR A 42 168.97 47.67 188.20
N ARG A 43 169.63 47.24 187.11
CA ARG A 43 169.56 47.94 185.81
C ARG A 43 169.85 47.09 184.55
N ILE A 44 169.86 45.76 184.67
CA ILE A 44 170.26 44.85 183.58
C ILE A 44 169.06 44.06 183.03
N GLN A 45 168.11 43.62 183.87
CA GLN A 45 167.02 42.73 183.45
C GLN A 45 165.94 43.41 182.58
N GLU A 46 165.57 44.68 182.82
CA GLU A 46 164.51 45.37 182.04
C GLU A 46 164.79 45.45 180.53
N LYS A 47 166.05 45.35 180.09
CA LYS A 47 166.41 45.47 178.68
C LYS A 47 165.98 44.25 177.85
N GLU A 48 165.96 43.07 178.45
CA GLU A 48 165.72 41.81 177.73
C GLU A 48 164.23 41.60 177.42
N GLU A 49 163.34 42.01 178.32
CA GLU A 49 161.89 41.89 178.14
C GLU A 49 161.36 42.76 176.97
N LEU A 50 161.92 43.97 176.80
CA LEU A 50 161.55 44.89 175.70
C LEU A 50 162.01 44.38 174.32
N GLN A 51 163.10 43.61 174.25
CA GLN A 51 163.55 42.97 173.02
C GLN A 51 162.52 41.94 172.55
N HIS A 52 162.15 41.02 173.45
CA HIS A 52 161.22 39.92 173.18
C HIS A 52 159.79 40.38 172.80
N LEU A 53 159.38 41.58 173.23
CA LEU A 53 158.08 42.16 172.82
C LEU A 53 158.09 42.63 171.35
N ASN A 54 159.19 43.21 170.87
CA ASN A 54 159.33 43.72 169.50
C ASN A 54 159.38 42.59 168.47
N ASP A 55 160.15 41.53 168.74
CA ASP A 55 160.25 40.38 167.84
C ASP A 55 158.87 39.71 167.63
N ARG A 56 158.05 39.67 168.70
CA ARG A 56 156.67 39.18 168.64
C ARG A 56 155.74 40.09 167.82
N LEU A 57 155.94 41.41 167.84
CA LEU A 57 155.22 42.35 166.97
C LEU A 57 155.60 42.18 165.50
N ALA A 58 156.88 41.95 165.19
CA ALA A 58 157.33 41.66 163.82
C ALA A 58 156.61 40.42 163.24
N CYS A 59 156.55 39.32 163.99
CA CYS A 59 155.79 38.13 163.59
C CYS A 59 154.29 38.39 163.34
N TYR A 60 153.67 39.30 164.11
CA TYR A 60 152.28 39.71 163.85
C TYR A 60 152.14 40.57 162.59
N ILE A 61 153.09 41.46 162.30
CA ILE A 61 153.07 42.30 161.09
C ILE A 61 153.24 41.44 159.83
N ASP A 62 154.16 40.48 159.84
CA ASP A 62 154.33 39.56 158.70
C ASP A 62 153.15 38.59 158.57
N ARG A 63 152.49 38.20 159.67
CA ARG A 63 151.22 37.47 159.61
C ARG A 63 150.10 38.32 159.01
N MET A 64 150.03 39.61 159.35
CA MET A 64 149.09 40.58 158.76
C MET A 64 149.32 40.71 157.26
N ARG A 65 150.56 40.97 156.82
CA ARG A 65 150.91 41.10 155.39
C ARG A 65 150.61 39.84 154.58
N ASN A 66 150.87 38.66 155.15
CA ASN A 66 150.49 37.40 154.50
C ASN A 66 148.97 37.26 154.38
N LEU A 67 148.20 37.63 155.42
CA LEU A 67 146.73 37.66 155.34
C LEU A 67 146.21 38.72 154.36
N GLU A 68 146.83 39.90 154.25
CA GLU A 68 146.49 40.92 153.25
C GLU A 68 146.78 40.43 151.82
N ASN A 69 147.92 39.77 151.60
CA ASN A 69 148.27 39.16 150.32
C ASN A 69 147.33 38.00 149.95
N ASP A 70 147.00 37.12 150.90
CA ASP A 70 146.03 36.04 150.68
C ASP A 70 144.62 36.59 150.43
N ASN A 71 144.20 37.67 151.11
CA ASN A 71 142.88 38.28 150.91
C ASN A 71 142.80 39.01 149.55
N ASN A 72 143.88 39.69 149.13
CA ASN A 72 144.01 40.23 147.77
C ASN A 72 144.00 39.13 146.71
N ARG A 73 144.70 38.01 146.93
CA ARG A 73 144.72 36.84 146.05
C ARG A 73 143.33 36.20 145.95
N LEU A 74 142.66 35.94 147.07
CA LEU A 74 141.29 35.41 147.11
C LEU A 74 140.29 36.37 146.44
N THR A 75 140.49 37.69 146.55
CA THR A 75 139.67 38.69 145.83
C THR A 75 139.89 38.61 144.32
N GLN A 76 141.13 38.40 143.85
CA GLN A 76 141.43 38.20 142.43
C GLN A 76 140.90 36.84 141.92
N GLU A 77 141.03 35.77 142.71
CA GLU A 77 140.46 34.45 142.40
C GLU A 77 138.92 34.51 142.30
N LEU A 78 138.26 35.23 143.22
CA LEU A 78 136.82 35.52 143.15
C LEU A 78 136.46 36.36 141.92
N GLN A 79 137.21 37.42 141.62
CA GLN A 79 136.99 38.26 140.45
C GLN A 79 137.09 37.44 139.16
N ILE A 80 138.12 36.59 139.03
CA ILE A 80 138.33 35.70 137.88
C ILE A 80 137.20 34.66 137.79
N ALA A 81 136.80 34.03 138.89
CA ALA A 81 135.72 33.05 138.92
C ALA A 81 134.35 33.67 138.58
N GLN A 82 134.08 34.89 139.04
CA GLN A 82 132.87 35.63 138.67
C GLN A 82 132.91 36.02 137.18
N ASP A 83 134.08 36.40 136.66
CA ASP A 83 134.31 36.70 135.25
C ASP A 83 134.18 35.47 134.33
N THR A 84 134.62 34.29 134.76
CA THR A 84 134.39 33.03 134.00
C THR A 84 132.93 32.63 134.03
N VAL A 85 132.27 32.67 135.18
CA VAL A 85 130.82 32.40 135.29
C VAL A 85 130.01 33.40 134.45
N ASN A 86 130.36 34.69 134.45
CA ASN A 86 129.72 35.69 133.59
C ASN A 86 129.91 35.37 132.10
N ARG A 87 131.11 34.95 131.67
CA ARG A 87 131.38 34.53 130.28
C ARG A 87 130.63 33.26 129.92
N GLU A 88 130.59 32.26 130.80
CA GLU A 88 129.86 31.00 130.60
C GLU A 88 128.35 31.24 130.50
N VAL A 89 127.76 32.01 131.42
CA VAL A 89 126.34 32.40 131.38
C VAL A 89 126.05 33.21 130.11
N SER A 90 126.94 34.12 129.69
CA SER A 90 126.78 34.86 128.43
C SER A 90 126.88 33.96 127.19
N ASN A 91 127.77 32.97 127.19
CA ASN A 91 127.93 32.02 126.10
C ASN A 91 126.73 31.05 126.00
N ILE A 92 126.27 30.53 127.13
CA ILE A 92 125.07 29.68 127.24
C ILE A 92 123.83 30.47 126.80
N LYS A 93 123.70 31.73 127.24
CA LYS A 93 122.64 32.64 126.78
C LYS A 93 122.71 32.86 125.28
N ALA A 94 123.87 33.19 124.72
CA ALA A 94 124.04 33.41 123.28
C ALA A 94 123.73 32.14 122.45
N MET A 95 124.09 30.95 122.95
CA MET A 95 123.71 29.68 122.34
C MET A 95 122.19 29.47 122.37
N TYR A 96 121.53 29.66 123.52
CA TYR A 96 120.07 29.56 123.58
C TYR A 96 119.35 30.62 122.74
N GLU A 97 119.83 31.87 122.70
CA GLU A 97 119.27 32.92 121.84
C GLU A 97 119.43 32.58 120.34
N LYS A 98 120.56 31.96 119.96
CA LYS A 98 120.79 31.45 118.60
C LYS A 98 119.86 30.29 118.24
N GLU A 99 119.72 29.27 119.11
CA GLU A 99 118.82 28.13 118.85
C GLU A 99 117.34 28.57 118.83
N LEU A 100 116.96 29.51 119.70
CA LEU A 100 115.60 30.08 119.73
C LEU A 100 115.34 30.94 118.48
N ALA A 101 116.33 31.68 117.99
CA ALA A 101 116.24 32.38 116.70
C ALA A 101 116.15 31.41 115.50
N ALA A 102 116.89 30.31 115.51
CA ALA A 102 116.81 29.27 114.49
C ALA A 102 115.44 28.57 114.49
N ALA A 103 114.91 28.22 115.67
CA ALA A 103 113.58 27.63 115.83
C ALA A 103 112.46 28.58 115.39
N ARG A 104 112.56 29.88 115.69
CA ARG A 104 111.64 30.91 115.16
C ARG A 104 111.70 30.98 113.64
N LYS A 105 112.90 31.05 113.07
CA LYS A 105 113.09 31.09 111.62
C LYS A 105 112.47 29.86 110.93
N LEU A 106 112.70 28.66 111.47
CA LEU A 106 112.11 27.42 110.95
C LEU A 106 110.57 27.42 111.07
N LEU A 107 110.02 27.99 112.13
CA LEU A 107 108.57 28.17 112.29
C LEU A 107 108.00 29.15 111.25
N ASP A 108 108.68 30.27 110.99
CA ASP A 108 108.28 31.24 109.96
C ASP A 108 108.40 30.65 108.54
N GLU A 109 109.46 29.88 108.26
CA GLU A 109 109.67 29.19 106.98
C GLU A 109 108.61 28.11 106.75
N THR A 110 108.36 27.23 107.74
CA THR A 110 107.32 26.19 107.63
C THR A 110 105.90 26.77 107.61
N ALA A 111 105.64 27.89 108.30
CA ALA A 111 104.36 28.61 108.20
C ALA A 111 104.15 29.21 106.80
N LYS A 112 105.21 29.75 106.19
CA LYS A 112 105.19 30.28 104.82
C LYS A 112 105.01 29.16 103.79
N GLU A 113 105.66 28.01 103.96
CA GLU A 113 105.46 26.83 103.11
C GLU A 113 104.05 26.28 103.24
N LYS A 114 103.52 26.15 104.47
CA LYS A 114 102.13 25.77 104.71
C LYS A 114 101.15 26.74 104.04
N ALA A 115 101.33 28.05 104.19
CA ALA A 115 100.48 29.05 103.55
C ALA A 115 100.54 28.97 102.02
N LYS A 116 101.72 28.72 101.44
CA LYS A 116 101.88 28.48 100.00
C LYS A 116 101.11 27.21 99.58
N LEU A 117 101.28 26.10 100.29
CA LEU A 117 100.59 24.84 100.00
C LEU A 117 99.07 24.98 100.13
N GLU A 118 98.56 25.73 101.11
CA GLU A 118 97.12 26.02 101.22
C GLU A 118 96.58 26.85 100.04
N ILE A 119 97.39 27.75 99.46
CA ILE A 119 97.04 28.51 98.25
C ILE A 119 97.10 27.61 97.00
N ASP A 120 98.16 26.82 96.84
CA ASP A 120 98.30 25.87 95.73
C ASP A 120 97.19 24.81 95.77
N ILE A 121 96.80 24.31 96.94
CA ILE A 121 95.66 23.40 97.13
C ILE A 121 94.35 24.07 96.70
N LYS A 122 94.07 25.31 97.13
CA LYS A 122 92.85 26.03 96.73
C LYS A 122 92.78 26.24 95.22
N ARG A 123 93.89 26.71 94.61
CA ARG A 123 93.97 26.88 93.15
C ARG A 123 93.75 25.56 92.41
N LEU A 124 94.34 24.45 92.88
CA LEU A 124 94.14 23.13 92.28
C LEU A 124 92.71 22.60 92.45
N TRP A 125 92.01 22.93 93.55
CA TRP A 125 90.58 22.61 93.71
C TRP A 125 89.70 23.44 92.77
N GLU A 126 89.97 24.74 92.64
CA GLU A 126 89.29 25.64 91.70
C GLU A 126 89.51 25.18 90.25
N GLU A 127 90.77 24.93 89.84
CA GLU A 127 91.12 24.36 88.54
C GLU A 127 90.43 23.00 88.29
N ASN A 128 90.30 22.14 89.32
CA ASN A 128 89.66 20.83 89.19
C ASN A 128 88.13 20.94 89.04
N ASP A 129 87.48 21.87 89.71
CA ASP A 129 86.04 22.12 89.53
C ASP A 129 85.75 22.75 88.17
N ASP A 130 86.57 23.71 87.75
CA ASP A 130 86.50 24.34 86.43
C ASP A 130 86.67 23.30 85.30
N LEU A 131 87.59 22.34 85.48
CA LEU A 131 87.76 21.20 84.57
C LEU A 131 86.58 20.22 84.60
N LYS A 132 85.98 19.94 85.76
CA LYS A 132 84.75 19.15 85.87
C LYS A 132 83.59 19.81 85.13
N GLN A 133 83.32 21.10 85.37
CA GLN A 133 82.26 21.84 84.69
C GLN A 133 82.46 21.87 83.17
N ARG A 134 83.71 22.02 82.69
CA ARG A 134 84.05 21.94 81.26
C ARG A 134 83.84 20.53 80.68
N LEU A 135 84.22 19.48 81.41
CA LEU A 135 83.97 18.09 81.01
C LEU A 135 82.46 17.80 80.94
N ASP A 136 81.71 18.19 81.97
CA ASP A 136 80.25 18.05 82.06
C ASP A 136 79.51 18.80 80.94
N LYS A 137 80.03 19.95 80.51
CA LYS A 137 79.53 20.66 79.33
C LYS A 137 79.85 19.90 78.05
N LYS A 138 81.07 19.35 77.92
CA LYS A 138 81.49 18.61 76.72
C LYS A 138 80.81 17.26 76.56
N THR A 139 80.53 16.53 77.63
CA THR A 139 79.74 15.28 77.58
C THR A 139 78.29 15.56 77.15
N LYS A 140 77.67 16.64 77.66
CA LYS A 140 76.33 17.09 77.22
C LYS A 140 76.31 17.51 75.75
N GLU A 141 77.31 18.27 75.29
CA GLU A 141 77.48 18.62 73.88
C GLU A 141 77.67 17.38 72.98
N CYS A 142 78.45 16.40 73.43
CA CYS A 142 78.68 15.14 72.70
C CYS A 142 77.39 14.32 72.57
N ALA A 143 76.66 14.11 73.67
CA ALA A 143 75.38 13.38 73.67
C ALA A 143 74.30 14.04 72.77
N ILE A 144 74.28 15.38 72.70
CA ILE A 144 73.38 16.12 71.79
C ILE A 144 73.80 15.89 70.33
N ALA A 145 75.10 15.89 70.02
CA ALA A 145 75.62 15.63 68.68
C ALA A 145 75.38 14.18 68.24
N GLU A 146 75.62 13.21 69.11
CA GLU A 146 75.34 11.78 68.88
C GLU A 146 73.85 11.52 68.60
N ASN A 147 72.94 12.06 69.43
CA ASN A 147 71.51 11.90 69.19
C ASN A 147 71.07 12.58 67.89
N SER A 148 71.66 13.73 67.55
CA SER A 148 71.41 14.43 66.29
C SER A 148 71.91 13.61 65.09
N ALA A 149 73.11 13.02 65.15
CA ALA A 149 73.64 12.11 64.13
C ALA A 149 72.71 10.89 63.92
N ARG A 150 72.25 10.26 64.99
CA ARG A 150 71.29 9.14 64.94
C ARG A 150 69.95 9.53 64.30
N VAL A 151 69.46 10.75 64.53
CA VAL A 151 68.25 11.28 63.87
C VAL A 151 68.48 11.50 62.37
N TYR A 152 69.64 12.03 61.97
CA TYR A 152 69.99 12.18 60.56
C TYR A 152 70.18 10.84 59.85
N GLU A 153 70.80 9.85 60.50
CA GLU A 153 70.95 8.48 59.99
C GLU A 153 69.58 7.79 59.82
N SER A 154 68.69 7.89 60.81
CA SER A 154 67.32 7.37 60.72
C SER A 154 66.55 8.00 59.56
N ARG A 155 66.64 9.33 59.39
CA ARG A 155 66.02 10.05 58.27
C ARG A 155 66.65 9.69 56.92
N TYR A 156 67.96 9.48 56.85
CA TYR A 156 68.64 9.01 55.65
C TYR A 156 68.13 7.63 55.24
N ASN A 157 68.04 6.70 56.19
CA ASN A 157 67.53 5.34 55.94
C ASN A 157 66.06 5.34 55.50
N GLU A 158 65.21 6.20 56.08
CA GLU A 158 63.82 6.39 55.65
C GLU A 158 63.72 6.91 54.20
N VAL A 159 64.49 7.95 53.86
CA VAL A 159 64.50 8.55 52.51
C VAL A 159 65.10 7.58 51.49
N ASN A 160 66.16 6.85 51.84
CA ASN A 160 66.76 5.81 51.01
C ASN A 160 65.76 4.65 50.77
N GLY A 161 65.02 4.22 51.79
CA GLY A 161 63.94 3.25 51.64
C GLY A 161 62.86 3.71 50.65
N LYS A 162 62.37 4.95 50.82
CA LYS A 162 61.39 5.58 49.91
C LYS A 162 61.92 5.72 48.47
N TYR A 163 63.18 6.07 48.29
CA TYR A 163 63.84 6.15 46.99
C TYR A 163 63.94 4.79 46.29
N ASN A 164 64.38 3.75 46.99
CA ASN A 164 64.46 2.40 46.42
C ASN A 164 63.07 1.82 46.08
N GLN A 165 62.05 2.10 46.89
CA GLN A 165 60.66 1.76 46.57
C GLN A 165 60.19 2.47 45.28
N ALA A 166 60.41 3.78 45.17
CA ALA A 166 60.06 4.55 43.98
C ALA A 166 60.80 4.08 42.71
N LEU A 167 62.06 3.65 42.83
CA LEU A 167 62.79 3.02 41.71
C LEU A 167 62.18 1.68 41.29
N ALA A 168 61.76 0.85 42.25
CA ALA A 168 61.12 -0.43 41.97
C ALA A 168 59.75 -0.24 41.30
N ASP A 169 58.95 0.72 41.76
CA ASP A 169 57.63 1.00 41.19
C ASP A 169 57.72 1.70 39.83
N ARG A 170 58.69 2.59 39.62
CA ARG A 170 59.03 3.10 38.27
C ARG A 170 59.35 1.95 37.32
N LYS A 171 60.18 0.98 37.73
CA LYS A 171 60.52 -0.16 36.88
C LYS A 171 59.27 -1.00 36.54
N LYS A 172 58.40 -1.29 37.51
CA LYS A 172 57.13 -2.01 37.25
C LYS A 172 56.28 -1.28 36.21
N ALA A 173 56.14 0.04 36.34
CA ALA A 173 55.39 0.86 35.39
C ALA A 173 56.04 0.89 33.99
N GLU A 174 57.38 0.93 33.91
CA GLU A 174 58.11 0.85 32.64
C GLU A 174 57.99 -0.51 31.96
N ASP A 175 57.97 -1.61 32.71
CA ASP A 175 57.77 -2.95 32.17
C ASP A 175 56.30 -3.13 31.72
N GLN A 176 55.31 -2.71 32.52
CA GLN A 176 53.90 -2.65 32.10
C GLN A 176 53.66 -1.80 30.85
N ALA A 177 54.36 -0.66 30.71
CA ALA A 177 54.25 0.19 29.53
C ALA A 177 54.79 -0.48 28.26
N LYS A 178 55.80 -1.36 28.37
CA LYS A 178 56.30 -2.17 27.24
C LYS A 178 55.28 -3.23 26.84
N ASP A 179 54.73 -3.96 27.81
CA ASP A 179 53.71 -4.98 27.56
C ASP A 179 52.47 -4.38 26.87
N LEU A 180 51.98 -3.24 27.37
CA LEU A 180 50.88 -2.49 26.76
C LEU A 180 51.23 -1.93 25.37
N ALA A 181 52.48 -1.55 25.10
CA ALA A 181 52.92 -1.12 23.78
C ALA A 181 52.97 -2.27 22.77
N ILE A 182 53.44 -3.45 23.18
CA ILE A 182 53.43 -4.68 22.38
C ILE A 182 51.99 -5.09 22.05
N GLU A 183 51.09 -5.06 23.04
CA GLU A 183 49.67 -5.39 22.86
C GLU A 183 48.97 -4.37 21.94
N ASN A 184 49.25 -3.07 22.08
CA ASN A 184 48.75 -2.05 21.15
C ASN A 184 49.22 -2.31 19.71
N GLU A 185 50.48 -2.69 19.51
CA GLU A 185 51.02 -3.00 18.20
C GLU A 185 50.44 -4.30 17.60
N ARG A 186 50.17 -5.30 18.45
CA ARG A 186 49.45 -6.53 18.07
C ARG A 186 48.02 -6.22 17.61
N LEU A 187 47.28 -5.41 18.37
CA LEU A 187 45.91 -5.00 18.05
C LEU A 187 45.84 -4.12 16.79
N ARG A 188 46.82 -3.21 16.59
CA ARG A 188 46.93 -2.41 15.36
C ARG A 188 47.10 -3.27 14.11
N LYS A 189 47.97 -4.29 14.17
CA LYS A 189 48.14 -5.25 13.08
C LYS A 189 46.85 -6.02 12.78
N GLN A 190 46.17 -6.55 13.81
CA GLN A 190 44.88 -7.23 13.62
C GLN A 190 43.80 -6.32 13.00
N LEU A 191 43.72 -5.05 13.42
CA LEU A 191 42.79 -4.07 12.84
C LEU A 191 43.09 -3.82 11.36
N GLU A 192 44.38 -3.69 11.02
CA GLU A 192 44.86 -3.48 9.66
C GLU A 192 44.68 -4.70 8.74
N ASP A 193 44.84 -5.92 9.26
CA ASP A 193 44.57 -7.16 8.54
C ASP A 193 43.06 -7.35 8.30
N LEU A 194 42.21 -7.03 9.30
CA LEU A 194 40.75 -7.04 9.17
C LEU A 194 40.24 -5.99 8.18
N ARG A 195 40.88 -4.82 8.06
CA ARG A 195 40.57 -3.84 7.00
C ARG A 195 40.81 -4.42 5.62
N LYS A 196 41.97 -5.04 5.38
CA LYS A 196 42.32 -5.65 4.09
C LYS A 196 41.39 -6.79 3.72
N GLN A 197 40.96 -7.59 4.70
CA GLN A 197 39.93 -8.61 4.51
C GLN A 197 38.58 -7.99 4.14
N PHE A 198 38.14 -6.94 4.84
CA PHE A 198 36.90 -6.22 4.53
C PHE A 198 36.94 -5.55 3.14
N GLU A 199 38.06 -4.97 2.75
CA GLU A 199 38.29 -4.38 1.42
C GLU A 199 38.24 -5.46 0.32
N ALA A 200 38.89 -6.61 0.54
CA ALA A 200 38.85 -7.74 -0.39
C ALA A 200 37.43 -8.34 -0.55
N GLU A 201 36.71 -8.56 0.55
CA GLU A 201 35.31 -9.03 0.53
C GLU A 201 34.37 -7.99 -0.11
N THR A 202 34.64 -6.70 0.07
CA THR A 202 33.86 -5.62 -0.59
C THR A 202 34.06 -5.66 -2.11
N LEU A 203 35.29 -5.86 -2.59
CA LEU A 203 35.58 -6.04 -4.01
C LEU A 203 34.95 -7.32 -4.56
N ALA A 204 35.11 -8.46 -3.87
CA ALA A 204 34.54 -9.73 -4.27
C ALA A 204 33.00 -9.69 -4.36
N ARG A 205 32.33 -9.00 -3.42
CA ARG A 205 30.89 -8.74 -3.49
C ARG A 205 30.53 -7.93 -4.74
N VAL A 206 31.25 -6.86 -5.06
CA VAL A 206 30.97 -6.03 -6.25
C VAL A 206 31.16 -6.83 -7.53
N ASP A 207 32.20 -7.66 -7.63
CA ASP A 207 32.41 -8.54 -8.78
C ASP A 207 31.29 -9.58 -8.93
N LEU A 208 30.81 -10.17 -7.83
CA LEU A 208 29.66 -11.08 -7.84
C LEU A 208 28.33 -10.38 -8.20
N GLU A 209 28.13 -9.12 -7.77
CA GLU A 209 26.96 -8.32 -8.15
C GLU A 209 26.99 -7.95 -9.64
N ASN A 210 28.16 -7.60 -10.18
CA ASN A 210 28.36 -7.37 -11.62
C ASN A 210 28.09 -8.64 -12.46
N GLN A 211 28.59 -9.80 -12.01
CA GLN A 211 28.30 -11.10 -12.64
C GLN A 211 26.80 -11.43 -12.58
N ASN A 212 26.14 -11.22 -11.44
CA ASN A 212 24.72 -11.48 -11.28
C ASN A 212 23.87 -10.57 -12.19
N GLN A 213 24.25 -9.30 -12.34
CA GLN A 213 23.59 -8.38 -13.27
C GLN A 213 23.76 -8.82 -14.73
N SER A 214 24.97 -9.23 -15.12
CA SER A 214 25.26 -9.74 -16.47
C SER A 214 24.41 -10.98 -16.81
N LEU A 215 24.27 -11.90 -15.84
CA LEU A 215 23.42 -13.10 -15.99
C LEU A 215 21.92 -12.78 -16.04
N ARG A 216 21.45 -11.74 -15.35
CA ARG A 216 20.05 -11.26 -15.46
C ARG A 216 19.77 -10.67 -16.84
N GLU A 217 20.72 -9.93 -17.40
CA GLU A 217 20.62 -9.36 -18.74
C GLU A 217 20.64 -10.47 -19.80
N GLU A 218 21.51 -11.48 -19.66
CA GLU A 218 21.53 -12.66 -20.55
C GLU A 218 20.22 -13.48 -20.45
N LEU A 219 19.67 -13.66 -19.25
CA LEU A 219 18.38 -14.33 -19.05
C LEU A 219 17.25 -13.53 -19.71
N SER A 220 17.15 -12.23 -19.45
CA SER A 220 16.14 -11.35 -20.05
C SER A 220 16.21 -11.35 -21.58
N PHE A 221 17.43 -11.37 -22.15
CA PHE A 221 17.65 -11.48 -23.59
C PHE A 221 17.16 -12.82 -24.15
N LYS A 222 17.45 -13.94 -23.46
CA LYS A 222 16.94 -15.28 -23.84
C LYS A 222 15.42 -15.36 -23.75
N ASP A 223 14.81 -14.82 -22.70
CA ASP A 223 13.35 -14.80 -22.54
C ASP A 223 12.67 -13.95 -23.63
N GLN A 224 13.29 -12.82 -24.02
CA GLN A 224 12.83 -12.02 -25.15
C GLN A 224 12.95 -12.77 -26.49
N ILE A 225 14.03 -13.54 -26.71
CA ILE A 225 14.19 -14.41 -27.89
C ILE A 225 13.13 -15.52 -27.90
N HIS A 226 13.02 -16.32 -26.83
CA HIS A 226 12.05 -17.41 -26.77
C HIS A 226 10.60 -16.90 -26.90
N SER A 227 10.28 -15.76 -26.29
CA SER A 227 8.98 -15.10 -26.46
C SER A 227 8.74 -14.72 -27.92
N ARG A 228 9.74 -14.12 -28.59
CA ARG A 228 9.67 -13.78 -30.02
C ARG A 228 9.47 -15.03 -30.89
N GLU A 229 10.28 -16.07 -30.71
CA GLU A 229 10.17 -17.35 -31.44
C GLU A 229 8.80 -18.01 -31.22
N LEU A 230 8.26 -17.96 -30.01
CA LEU A 230 6.91 -18.43 -29.70
C LEU A 230 5.84 -17.60 -30.39
N THR A 231 5.96 -16.26 -30.42
CA THR A 231 5.01 -15.40 -31.16
C THR A 231 5.09 -15.62 -32.68
N GLU A 232 6.28 -15.82 -33.24
CA GLU A 232 6.47 -16.09 -34.67
C GLU A 232 5.93 -17.46 -35.04
N THR A 233 6.20 -18.49 -34.23
CA THR A 233 5.65 -19.85 -34.41
C THR A 233 4.13 -19.87 -34.27
N ARG A 234 3.56 -19.14 -33.31
CA ARG A 234 2.10 -18.98 -33.16
C ARG A 234 1.49 -18.23 -34.34
N SER A 235 2.09 -17.12 -34.76
CA SER A 235 1.66 -16.33 -35.91
C SER A 235 1.66 -17.16 -37.20
N ARG A 236 2.74 -17.91 -37.46
CA ARG A 236 2.83 -18.83 -38.59
C ARG A 236 1.73 -19.89 -38.57
N ARG A 237 1.50 -20.56 -37.43
CA ARG A 237 0.40 -21.53 -37.30
C ARG A 237 -0.97 -20.88 -37.48
N GLN A 238 -1.16 -19.65 -37.00
CA GLN A 238 -2.41 -18.89 -37.17
C GLN A 238 -2.66 -18.56 -38.66
N ILE A 239 -1.60 -18.22 -39.41
CA ILE A 239 -1.67 -18.04 -40.86
C ILE A 239 -2.04 -19.36 -41.54
N GLU A 240 -1.32 -20.44 -41.24
CA GLU A 240 -1.58 -21.80 -41.79
C GLU A 240 -3.04 -22.26 -41.52
N ILE A 241 -3.57 -22.02 -40.32
CA ILE A 241 -4.99 -22.27 -39.97
C ILE A 241 -5.92 -21.36 -40.80
N SER A 242 -5.67 -20.05 -40.85
CA SER A 242 -6.52 -19.12 -41.60
C SER A 242 -6.52 -19.38 -43.12
N GLU A 243 -5.45 -19.94 -43.67
CA GLU A 243 -5.41 -20.43 -45.04
C GLU A 243 -6.24 -21.70 -45.24
N ILE A 244 -6.22 -22.63 -44.28
CA ILE A 244 -7.06 -23.84 -44.32
C ILE A 244 -8.54 -23.44 -44.22
N ASP A 245 -8.91 -22.61 -43.25
CA ASP A 245 -10.27 -22.08 -43.09
C ASP A 245 -10.70 -21.27 -44.33
N GLY A 246 -9.82 -20.44 -44.89
CA GLY A 246 -10.09 -19.68 -46.10
C GLY A 246 -10.25 -20.55 -47.36
N ARG A 247 -9.56 -21.69 -47.45
CA ARG A 247 -9.76 -22.70 -48.51
C ARG A 247 -11.06 -23.48 -48.28
N LEU A 248 -11.34 -23.87 -47.04
CA LEU A 248 -12.54 -24.62 -46.65
C LEU A 248 -13.82 -23.80 -46.86
N SER A 249 -13.82 -22.53 -46.44
CA SER A 249 -14.92 -21.58 -46.68
C SER A 249 -15.20 -21.41 -48.19
N LYS A 250 -14.16 -21.30 -49.03
CA LYS A 250 -14.33 -21.25 -50.49
C LYS A 250 -14.87 -22.55 -51.07
N GLN A 251 -14.51 -23.71 -50.52
CA GLN A 251 -15.08 -24.98 -50.94
C GLN A 251 -16.56 -25.12 -50.54
N TYR A 252 -16.95 -24.63 -49.35
CA TYR A 252 -18.35 -24.58 -48.94
C TYR A 252 -19.16 -23.59 -49.80
N GLU A 253 -18.63 -22.39 -50.05
CA GLU A 253 -19.24 -21.38 -50.92
C GLU A 253 -19.41 -21.91 -52.36
N ALA A 254 -18.39 -22.54 -52.92
CA ALA A 254 -18.46 -23.15 -54.25
C ALA A 254 -19.47 -24.32 -54.33
N LYS A 255 -19.51 -25.21 -53.31
CA LYS A 255 -20.52 -26.29 -53.25
C LYS A 255 -21.94 -25.75 -53.07
N LEU A 256 -22.11 -24.71 -52.25
CA LEU A 256 -23.40 -24.05 -52.07
C LEU A 256 -23.86 -23.39 -53.37
N GLN A 257 -22.97 -22.63 -54.03
CA GLN A 257 -23.24 -22.01 -55.33
C GLN A 257 -23.54 -23.05 -56.41
N GLN A 258 -22.83 -24.19 -56.44
CA GLN A 258 -23.13 -25.32 -57.31
C GLN A 258 -24.53 -25.86 -57.05
N SER A 259 -24.87 -26.21 -55.80
CA SER A 259 -26.21 -26.73 -55.47
C SER A 259 -27.35 -25.74 -55.76
N LEU A 260 -27.10 -24.44 -55.59
CA LEU A 260 -28.05 -23.39 -55.97
C LEU A 260 -28.18 -23.22 -57.49
N GLN A 261 -27.11 -23.47 -58.26
CA GLN A 261 -27.17 -23.47 -59.72
C GLN A 261 -27.86 -24.74 -60.23
N GLU A 262 -27.54 -25.91 -59.69
CA GLU A 262 -28.23 -27.18 -60.02
C GLU A 262 -29.74 -27.09 -59.73
N LEU A 263 -30.14 -26.44 -58.62
CA LEU A 263 -31.55 -26.19 -58.31
C LEU A 263 -32.20 -25.20 -59.30
N ARG A 264 -31.47 -24.15 -59.74
CA ARG A 264 -31.95 -23.24 -60.79
C ARG A 264 -32.08 -23.95 -62.12
N ASP A 265 -31.09 -24.73 -62.52
CA ASP A 265 -31.09 -25.50 -63.77
C ASP A 265 -32.22 -26.53 -63.78
N GLN A 266 -32.54 -27.15 -62.63
CA GLN A 266 -33.72 -27.99 -62.45
C GLN A 266 -35.03 -27.21 -62.63
N TYR A 267 -35.18 -26.03 -62.00
CA TYR A 267 -36.37 -25.20 -62.19
C TYR A 267 -36.48 -24.64 -63.62
N GLU A 268 -35.39 -24.25 -64.26
CA GLU A 268 -35.38 -23.81 -65.66
C GLU A 268 -35.69 -24.96 -66.61
N ALA A 269 -35.18 -26.16 -66.37
CA ALA A 269 -35.53 -27.36 -67.12
C ALA A 269 -37.01 -27.75 -66.92
N GLN A 270 -37.54 -27.66 -65.69
CA GLN A 270 -38.96 -27.89 -65.42
C GLN A 270 -39.84 -26.83 -66.10
N MET A 271 -39.49 -25.55 -66.02
CA MET A 271 -40.22 -24.47 -66.69
C MET A 271 -40.13 -24.57 -68.22
N ARG A 272 -39.01 -25.08 -68.75
CA ARG A 272 -38.86 -25.39 -70.19
C ARG A 272 -39.71 -26.58 -70.60
N ALA A 273 -39.71 -27.68 -69.84
CA ALA A 273 -40.56 -28.84 -70.09
C ALA A 273 -42.06 -28.49 -70.01
N ASN A 274 -42.48 -27.76 -68.97
CA ASN A 274 -43.83 -27.22 -68.85
C ASN A 274 -44.19 -26.34 -70.06
N ARG A 275 -43.25 -25.51 -70.55
CA ARG A 275 -43.46 -24.68 -71.74
C ARG A 275 -43.59 -25.52 -73.01
N GLU A 276 -42.71 -26.50 -73.21
CA GLU A 276 -42.73 -27.41 -74.36
C GLU A 276 -44.01 -28.26 -74.37
N GLU A 277 -44.50 -28.71 -73.21
CA GLU A 277 -45.79 -29.39 -73.05
C GLU A 277 -46.97 -28.45 -73.40
N ILE A 278 -46.96 -27.21 -72.89
CA ILE A 278 -47.98 -26.21 -73.23
C ILE A 278 -47.96 -25.86 -74.72
N GLU A 279 -46.78 -25.69 -75.32
CA GLU A 279 -46.63 -25.46 -76.76
C GLU A 279 -47.15 -26.65 -77.55
N LEU A 280 -46.80 -27.89 -77.18
CA LEU A 280 -47.28 -29.12 -77.82
C LEU A 280 -48.81 -29.32 -77.67
N LEU A 281 -49.39 -28.94 -76.53
CA LEU A 281 -50.85 -28.93 -76.31
C LEU A 281 -51.54 -27.92 -77.24
N TYR A 282 -51.03 -26.68 -77.33
CA TYR A 282 -51.56 -25.69 -78.29
C TYR A 282 -51.37 -26.15 -79.74
N ASP A 283 -50.24 -26.73 -80.09
CA ASP A 283 -49.93 -27.22 -81.44
C ASP A 283 -50.87 -28.37 -81.84
N ASN A 284 -51.21 -29.25 -80.89
CA ASN A 284 -52.20 -30.31 -81.08
C ASN A 284 -53.63 -29.76 -81.19
N GLU A 285 -54.00 -28.77 -80.38
CA GLU A 285 -55.33 -28.16 -80.49
C GLU A 285 -55.49 -27.35 -81.78
N ILE A 286 -54.45 -26.64 -82.24
CA ILE A 286 -54.41 -26.00 -83.55
C ILE A 286 -54.56 -27.05 -84.66
N LYS A 287 -53.86 -28.18 -84.59
CA LYS A 287 -54.02 -29.29 -85.57
C LYS A 287 -55.43 -29.90 -85.52
N ASN A 288 -56.03 -30.05 -84.34
CA ASN A 288 -57.41 -30.55 -84.18
C ASN A 288 -58.43 -29.59 -84.79
N LEU A 289 -58.32 -28.29 -84.48
CA LEU A 289 -59.17 -27.23 -85.01
C LEU A 289 -58.98 -27.07 -86.53
N GLN A 290 -57.75 -27.15 -87.03
CA GLN A 290 -57.46 -27.12 -88.47
C GLN A 290 -58.00 -28.37 -89.18
N ALA A 291 -57.92 -29.55 -88.57
CA ALA A 291 -58.55 -30.76 -89.09
C ALA A 291 -60.09 -30.68 -89.05
N ALA A 292 -60.68 -30.04 -88.03
CA ALA A 292 -62.11 -29.77 -87.96
C ALA A 292 -62.56 -28.77 -89.03
N ALA A 293 -61.81 -27.68 -89.22
CA ALA A 293 -62.02 -26.70 -90.27
C ALA A 293 -61.89 -27.33 -91.67
N ASN A 294 -60.89 -28.20 -91.90
CA ASN A 294 -60.74 -28.94 -93.15
C ASN A 294 -61.90 -29.93 -93.38
N ARG A 295 -62.39 -30.63 -92.34
CA ARG A 295 -63.60 -31.47 -92.44
C ARG A 295 -64.84 -30.64 -92.80
N ALA A 296 -65.02 -29.48 -92.17
CA ALA A 296 -66.12 -28.56 -92.49
C ALA A 296 -66.00 -27.97 -93.90
N ALA A 297 -64.79 -27.60 -94.34
CA ALA A 297 -64.51 -27.10 -95.68
C ALA A 297 -64.76 -28.17 -96.75
N ASN A 298 -64.34 -29.41 -96.53
CA ASN A 298 -64.61 -30.53 -97.45
C ASN A 298 -66.10 -30.87 -97.50
N SER A 299 -66.81 -30.86 -96.37
CA SER A 299 -68.27 -31.06 -96.32
C SER A 299 -69.01 -29.93 -97.05
N SER A 300 -68.58 -28.68 -96.87
CA SER A 300 -69.07 -27.51 -97.61
C SER A 300 -68.80 -27.64 -99.12
N ALA A 301 -67.60 -28.06 -99.51
CA ALA A 301 -67.23 -28.30 -100.90
C ALA A 301 -68.14 -29.36 -101.55
N HIS A 302 -68.36 -30.49 -100.88
CA HIS A 302 -69.33 -31.51 -101.33
C HIS A 302 -70.74 -30.93 -101.50
N ALA A 303 -71.24 -30.16 -100.52
CA ALA A 303 -72.55 -29.51 -100.63
C ALA A 303 -72.62 -28.51 -101.81
N THR A 304 -71.56 -27.74 -102.08
CA THR A 304 -71.51 -26.86 -103.25
C THR A 304 -71.45 -27.61 -104.57
N GLU A 305 -70.82 -28.79 -104.62
CA GLU A 305 -70.77 -29.64 -105.80
C GLU A 305 -72.11 -30.33 -106.06
N GLU A 306 -72.82 -30.80 -105.03
CA GLU A 306 -74.20 -31.28 -105.17
C GLU A 306 -75.14 -30.16 -105.68
N VAL A 307 -75.01 -28.93 -105.17
CA VAL A 307 -75.75 -27.77 -105.70
C VAL A 307 -75.38 -27.47 -107.16
N ARG A 308 -74.12 -27.67 -107.56
CA ARG A 308 -73.68 -27.53 -108.97
C ARG A 308 -74.31 -28.59 -109.87
N LEU A 309 -74.35 -29.84 -109.43
CA LEU A 309 -74.97 -30.97 -110.15
C LEU A 309 -76.51 -30.85 -110.23
N MET A 310 -77.15 -30.33 -109.18
CA MET A 310 -78.58 -30.02 -109.22
C MET A 310 -78.89 -28.86 -110.17
N ARG A 311 -78.02 -27.85 -110.27
CA ARG A 311 -78.17 -26.76 -111.26
C ARG A 311 -78.06 -27.27 -112.70
N THR A 312 -77.03 -28.04 -113.06
CA THR A 312 -76.92 -28.56 -114.43
C THR A 312 -78.09 -29.50 -114.80
N LYS A 313 -78.66 -30.22 -113.82
CA LYS A 313 -79.89 -31.00 -113.99
C LYS A 313 -81.13 -30.12 -114.23
N ILE A 314 -81.25 -28.99 -113.53
CA ILE A 314 -82.32 -27.99 -113.76
C ILE A 314 -82.17 -27.37 -115.15
N ASP A 315 -80.97 -26.96 -115.55
CA ASP A 315 -80.72 -26.36 -116.86
C ASP A 315 -81.07 -27.33 -118.01
N GLY A 316 -80.73 -28.61 -117.87
CA GLY A 316 -81.12 -29.67 -118.81
C GLY A 316 -82.63 -29.94 -118.88
N LEU A 317 -83.35 -29.79 -117.77
CA LEU A 317 -84.82 -29.87 -117.76
C LEU A 317 -85.48 -28.63 -118.38
N ASN A 318 -84.93 -27.43 -118.14
CA ASN A 318 -85.41 -26.19 -118.74
C ASN A 318 -85.29 -26.21 -120.27
N ALA A 319 -84.15 -26.69 -120.81
CA ALA A 319 -84.00 -26.90 -122.25
C ALA A 319 -85.07 -27.85 -122.81
N LYS A 320 -85.40 -28.92 -122.06
CA LYS A 320 -86.42 -29.90 -122.46
C LYS A 320 -87.84 -29.34 -122.46
N ILE A 321 -88.14 -28.41 -121.55
CA ILE A 321 -89.41 -27.66 -121.54
C ILE A 321 -89.48 -26.77 -122.79
N GLN A 322 -88.40 -26.05 -123.11
CA GLN A 322 -88.40 -25.08 -124.21
C GLN A 322 -88.57 -25.73 -125.60
N ASP A 323 -88.03 -26.95 -125.81
CA ASP A 323 -88.33 -27.77 -127.00
C ASP A 323 -89.84 -28.12 -127.12
N LEU A 324 -90.48 -28.44 -126.02
CA LEU A 324 -91.90 -28.80 -125.96
C LEU A 324 -92.80 -27.58 -126.15
N GLU A 325 -92.42 -26.42 -125.62
CA GLU A 325 -93.11 -25.15 -125.85
C GLU A 325 -93.05 -24.74 -127.33
N ASN A 326 -91.88 -24.85 -127.98
CA ASN A 326 -91.70 -24.53 -129.40
C ASN A 326 -92.56 -25.43 -130.31
N THR A 327 -92.60 -26.74 -130.04
CA THR A 327 -93.44 -27.68 -130.83
C THR A 327 -94.94 -27.45 -130.60
N ASN A 328 -95.35 -27.14 -129.38
CA ASN A 328 -96.75 -26.80 -129.06
C ASN A 328 -97.17 -25.48 -129.74
N ALA A 329 -96.31 -24.47 -129.76
CA ALA A 329 -96.57 -23.20 -130.47
C ALA A 329 -96.80 -23.41 -131.98
N GLY A 330 -96.01 -24.27 -132.62
CA GLY A 330 -96.17 -24.61 -134.05
C GLY A 330 -97.51 -25.29 -134.36
N LEU A 331 -97.97 -26.21 -133.50
CA LEU A 331 -99.28 -26.86 -133.66
C LEU A 331 -100.44 -25.87 -133.49
N ASN A 332 -100.36 -24.97 -132.49
CA ASN A 332 -101.38 -23.95 -132.26
C ASN A 332 -101.48 -22.93 -133.41
N ALA A 333 -100.37 -22.59 -134.06
CA ALA A 333 -100.39 -21.75 -135.26
C ALA A 333 -101.18 -22.40 -136.40
N ARG A 334 -101.00 -23.71 -136.62
CA ARG A 334 -101.69 -24.47 -137.67
C ARG A 334 -103.19 -24.64 -137.42
N ILE A 335 -103.61 -24.69 -136.16
CA ILE A 335 -105.04 -24.73 -135.78
C ILE A 335 -105.72 -23.40 -136.16
N ARG A 336 -105.15 -22.26 -135.75
CA ARG A 336 -105.70 -20.92 -136.06
C ARG A 336 -105.82 -20.64 -137.56
N GLU A 337 -104.89 -21.16 -138.35
CA GLU A 337 -104.90 -21.02 -139.81
C GLU A 337 -106.12 -21.73 -140.45
N LEU A 338 -106.56 -22.86 -139.89
CA LEU A 338 -107.74 -23.60 -140.33
C LEU A 338 -109.05 -22.99 -139.78
N GLU A 339 -109.05 -22.49 -138.54
CA GLU A 339 -110.20 -21.84 -137.91
C GLU A 339 -110.62 -20.57 -138.67
N ASN A 340 -109.66 -19.70 -139.02
CA ASN A 340 -109.94 -18.48 -139.78
C ASN A 340 -110.56 -18.77 -141.16
N LEU A 341 -110.17 -19.88 -141.81
CA LEU A 341 -110.74 -20.28 -143.09
C LEU A 341 -112.22 -20.67 -142.94
N LEU A 342 -112.54 -21.46 -141.91
CA LEU A 342 -113.90 -21.94 -141.61
C LEU A 342 -114.86 -20.77 -141.31
N ASP A 343 -114.43 -19.80 -140.51
CA ASP A 343 -115.28 -18.67 -140.14
C ASP A 343 -115.45 -17.66 -141.29
N SER A 344 -114.49 -17.56 -142.22
CA SER A 344 -114.65 -16.75 -143.44
C SER A 344 -115.78 -17.26 -144.35
N GLU A 345 -115.94 -18.58 -144.47
CA GLU A 345 -117.06 -19.18 -145.21
C GLU A 345 -118.38 -19.09 -144.45
N ARG A 346 -118.39 -19.26 -143.12
CA ARG A 346 -119.60 -19.04 -142.30
C ARG A 346 -120.13 -17.61 -142.40
N ALA A 347 -119.26 -16.61 -142.42
CA ALA A 347 -119.64 -15.21 -142.57
C ALA A 347 -120.39 -14.95 -143.89
N ARG A 348 -119.93 -15.55 -145.00
CA ARG A 348 -120.60 -15.47 -146.31
C ARG A 348 -122.02 -16.03 -146.27
N HIS A 349 -122.20 -17.23 -145.71
CA HIS A 349 -123.49 -17.91 -145.65
C HIS A 349 -124.50 -17.14 -144.76
N ASN A 350 -124.05 -16.61 -143.61
CA ASN A 350 -124.92 -15.82 -142.74
C ASN A 350 -125.37 -14.49 -143.37
N GLN A 351 -124.52 -13.82 -144.15
CA GLN A 351 -124.91 -12.60 -144.88
C GLN A 351 -126.01 -12.89 -145.92
N TYR A 352 -125.90 -14.00 -146.65
CA TYR A 352 -126.90 -14.41 -147.65
C TYR A 352 -128.26 -14.77 -147.02
N ILE A 353 -128.26 -15.47 -145.87
CA ILE A 353 -129.48 -15.80 -145.12
C ILE A 353 -130.15 -14.52 -144.60
N SER A 354 -129.39 -13.63 -143.97
CA SER A 354 -129.92 -12.42 -143.35
C SER A 354 -130.59 -11.46 -144.36
N SER A 355 -130.10 -11.38 -145.61
CA SER A 355 -130.79 -10.63 -146.67
C SER A 355 -132.16 -11.21 -147.04
N LEU A 356 -132.33 -12.53 -146.99
CA LEU A 356 -133.59 -13.22 -147.32
C LEU A 356 -134.61 -13.09 -146.18
N GLU A 357 -134.15 -13.17 -144.93
CA GLU A 357 -135.00 -13.01 -143.73
C GLU A 357 -135.57 -11.59 -143.62
N ALA A 358 -134.77 -10.56 -143.92
CA ALA A 358 -135.21 -9.17 -143.93
C ALA A 358 -136.31 -8.91 -144.97
N GLU A 359 -136.20 -9.52 -146.16
CA GLU A 359 -137.19 -9.39 -147.23
C GLU A 359 -138.50 -10.10 -146.90
N LEU A 360 -138.44 -11.26 -146.24
CA LEU A 360 -139.61 -11.97 -145.71
C LEU A 360 -140.33 -11.20 -144.59
N GLN A 361 -139.60 -10.57 -143.68
CA GLN A 361 -140.23 -9.80 -142.59
C GLN A 361 -140.96 -8.56 -143.12
N ARG A 362 -140.35 -7.83 -144.08
CA ARG A 362 -140.96 -6.67 -144.73
C ARG A 362 -142.35 -6.96 -145.30
N MET A 363 -142.52 -8.14 -145.92
CA MET A 363 -143.80 -8.61 -146.48
C MET A 363 -144.84 -9.00 -145.43
N ARG A 364 -144.41 -9.39 -144.22
CA ARG A 364 -145.32 -9.74 -143.11
C ARG A 364 -145.87 -8.52 -142.42
N ASP A 365 -145.03 -7.50 -142.21
CA ASP A 365 -145.44 -6.26 -141.56
C ASP A 365 -146.47 -5.51 -142.42
N GLU A 366 -146.31 -5.47 -143.75
CA GLU A 366 -147.31 -4.97 -144.70
C GLU A 366 -148.65 -5.72 -144.61
N MET A 367 -148.63 -7.05 -144.45
CA MET A 367 -149.83 -7.88 -144.33
C MET A 367 -150.53 -7.71 -142.97
N ALA A 368 -149.77 -7.53 -141.89
CA ALA A 368 -150.30 -7.28 -140.55
C ALA A 368 -150.99 -5.90 -140.46
N GLN A 369 -150.46 -4.90 -141.15
CA GLN A 369 -151.02 -3.55 -141.17
C GLN A 369 -152.44 -3.51 -141.79
N GLN A 370 -152.66 -4.20 -142.91
CA GLN A 370 -153.99 -4.29 -143.54
C GLN A 370 -155.02 -5.02 -142.67
N LEU A 371 -154.60 -6.01 -141.86
CA LEU A 371 -155.50 -6.70 -140.93
C LEU A 371 -155.95 -5.81 -139.75
N GLN A 372 -155.18 -4.78 -139.39
CA GLN A 372 -155.59 -3.79 -138.40
C GLN A 372 -156.66 -2.83 -138.96
N GLU A 373 -156.46 -2.33 -140.19
CA GLU A 373 -157.42 -1.41 -140.85
C GLU A 373 -158.81 -2.03 -141.01
N TYR A 374 -158.89 -3.34 -141.30
CA TYR A 374 -160.16 -4.09 -141.33
C TYR A 374 -160.83 -4.25 -139.96
N ARG A 375 -160.08 -4.16 -138.87
CA ARG A 375 -160.58 -4.31 -137.50
C ARG A 375 -161.20 -3.00 -137.01
N ASP A 376 -160.51 -1.89 -137.24
CA ASP A 376 -160.97 -0.56 -136.82
C ASP A 376 -162.28 -0.16 -137.53
N LEU A 377 -162.47 -0.58 -138.79
CA LEU A 377 -163.72 -0.35 -139.54
C LEU A 377 -164.90 -1.21 -139.03
N MET A 378 -164.64 -2.36 -138.43
CA MET A 378 -165.67 -3.23 -137.82
C MET A 378 -166.22 -2.61 -136.52
N ASP A 379 -165.38 -1.93 -135.74
CA ASP A 379 -165.83 -1.24 -134.51
C ASP A 379 -166.69 -0.01 -134.84
N ILE A 380 -166.40 0.72 -135.94
CA ILE A 380 -167.27 1.79 -136.46
C ILE A 380 -168.64 1.23 -136.89
N LYS A 381 -168.69 0.02 -137.44
CA LYS A 381 -169.96 -0.65 -137.78
C LYS A 381 -170.79 -0.97 -136.54
N VAL A 382 -170.16 -1.29 -135.40
CA VAL A 382 -170.85 -1.62 -134.13
C VAL A 382 -171.39 -0.37 -133.42
N SER A 383 -170.77 0.81 -133.57
CA SER A 383 -171.26 2.03 -132.91
C SER A 383 -172.56 2.56 -133.53
N LEU A 384 -172.69 2.53 -134.87
CA LEU A 384 -173.88 3.02 -135.57
C LEU A 384 -175.11 2.10 -135.39
N ASP A 385 -174.92 0.79 -135.23
CA ASP A 385 -176.02 -0.14 -134.87
C ASP A 385 -176.67 0.24 -133.52
N LEU A 386 -175.95 0.95 -132.65
CA LEU A 386 -176.44 1.36 -131.33
C LEU A 386 -177.36 2.60 -131.40
N GLU A 387 -177.29 3.40 -132.47
CA GLU A 387 -178.16 4.56 -132.69
C GLU A 387 -179.60 4.18 -133.08
N ILE A 388 -179.84 2.94 -133.53
CA ILE A 388 -181.18 2.40 -133.82
C ILE A 388 -182.13 2.56 -132.61
N ALA A 389 -181.64 2.28 -131.41
CA ALA A 389 -182.48 2.00 -130.25
C ALA A 389 -183.17 3.22 -129.62
N ALA A 390 -182.85 4.44 -130.05
CA ALA A 390 -183.29 5.67 -129.39
C ALA A 390 -184.52 6.35 -130.04
N TYR A 391 -184.66 6.32 -131.36
CA TYR A 391 -185.74 7.03 -132.06
C TYR A 391 -187.05 6.23 -132.18
N ASP A 392 -187.04 4.94 -131.85
CA ASP A 392 -188.16 3.99 -131.94
C ASP A 392 -189.22 4.16 -130.82
N LYS A 393 -189.57 5.40 -130.40
CA LYS A 393 -190.40 5.56 -129.18
C LYS A 393 -191.28 6.79 -128.92
N LEU A 394 -191.33 7.85 -129.75
CA LEU A 394 -192.13 9.04 -129.38
C LEU A 394 -192.92 9.78 -130.49
N LEU A 395 -192.75 9.46 -131.78
CA LEU A 395 -193.55 10.03 -132.88
C LEU A 395 -193.93 8.91 -133.87
N CYS A 396 -195.09 8.27 -133.80
CA CYS A 396 -196.48 8.75 -133.98
C CYS A 396 -197.04 8.50 -135.40
N GLY A 397 -197.49 7.25 -135.66
CA GLY A 397 -198.45 6.91 -136.73
C GLY A 397 -197.89 6.77 -138.15
N GLU A 398 -198.49 5.86 -138.94
CA GLU A 398 -198.12 5.52 -140.35
C GLU A 398 -196.69 4.89 -140.50
N GLU A 399 -196.33 4.00 -141.45
CA GLU A 399 -197.07 3.30 -142.51
C GLU A 399 -196.36 1.97 -142.97
N ARG A 400 -197.14 0.92 -143.28
CA ARG A 400 -196.96 -0.17 -144.31
C ARG A 400 -195.61 -0.93 -144.59
N ARG A 401 -195.60 -2.25 -144.26
CA ARG A 401 -195.30 -3.47 -145.12
C ARG A 401 -193.85 -4.06 -145.39
N LEU A 402 -193.62 -5.32 -144.91
CA LEU A 402 -193.03 -6.55 -145.58
C LEU A 402 -191.51 -6.95 -145.66
N ASN A 403 -191.11 -8.05 -144.93
CA ASN A 403 -190.40 -9.34 -145.27
C ASN A 403 -189.02 -9.58 -145.99
N ILE A 404 -188.28 -10.66 -145.55
CA ILE A 404 -187.40 -11.69 -146.26
C ILE A 404 -185.87 -11.45 -146.56
N SER A 405 -184.92 -12.41 -146.80
CA SER A 405 -184.39 -13.69 -146.13
C SER A 405 -183.30 -14.48 -146.97
N SER A 406 -182.62 -15.54 -146.42
CA SER A 406 -181.99 -16.77 -147.09
C SER A 406 -180.39 -17.01 -147.12
N PRO A 407 -179.70 -18.02 -147.79
CA PRO A 407 -178.68 -18.92 -147.13
C PRO A 407 -177.36 -19.50 -147.86
N THR A 408 -176.43 -20.19 -147.13
CA THR A 408 -175.47 -21.34 -147.50
C THR A 408 -173.97 -21.19 -148.02
N ARG A 409 -172.97 -21.92 -147.40
CA ARG A 409 -171.70 -22.61 -147.95
C ARG A 409 -170.19 -22.06 -147.69
N PRO A 410 -169.01 -22.71 -148.08
CA PRO A 410 -167.73 -22.80 -147.24
C PRO A 410 -166.27 -22.81 -147.88
N GLY A 411 -165.14 -22.94 -147.09
CA GLY A 411 -163.80 -23.53 -147.47
C GLY A 411 -162.43 -22.76 -147.24
N THR A 412 -161.29 -23.47 -146.97
CA THR A 412 -159.79 -23.16 -147.20
C THR A 412 -158.81 -22.36 -146.22
N SER A 413 -157.53 -22.84 -146.03
CA SER A 413 -156.12 -22.22 -145.89
C SER A 413 -155.44 -21.30 -144.76
N THR A 414 -154.19 -21.68 -144.29
CA THR A 414 -152.81 -20.99 -144.06
C THR A 414 -152.26 -20.05 -142.89
N ASN A 415 -150.96 -20.29 -142.42
CA ASN A 415 -149.73 -19.42 -142.08
C ASN A 415 -149.12 -18.97 -140.64
N THR A 416 -147.74 -18.99 -140.48
CA THR A 416 -146.69 -18.31 -139.53
C THR A 416 -146.30 -18.77 -138.06
N ASP A 417 -145.17 -18.42 -137.30
CA ASP A 417 -143.65 -18.21 -137.50
C ASP A 417 -142.71 -17.86 -136.22
N SER A 418 -141.33 -17.75 -136.32
CA SER A 418 -140.21 -17.07 -135.51
C SER A 418 -139.60 -17.63 -134.15
N GLY A 419 -138.40 -17.33 -133.48
CA GLY A 419 -137.14 -16.47 -133.49
C GLY A 419 -136.07 -16.95 -132.38
N TYR A 420 -134.89 -16.44 -131.85
CA TYR A 420 -133.87 -15.30 -131.89
C TYR A 420 -132.46 -15.62 -131.15
N SER A 421 -131.47 -14.70 -130.80
CA SER A 421 -130.01 -15.01 -130.37
C SER A 421 -129.09 -13.97 -129.53
N ASN A 422 -127.77 -14.27 -129.19
CA ASN A 422 -126.54 -13.49 -128.62
C ASN A 422 -125.92 -13.91 -127.20
N GLY A 423 -124.71 -13.60 -126.58
CA GLY A 423 -123.31 -12.97 -126.80
C GLY A 423 -122.56 -12.50 -125.45
N THR A 424 -121.25 -12.14 -125.14
CA THR A 424 -119.79 -12.37 -125.57
C THR A 424 -118.64 -11.72 -124.62
N HIS A 425 -117.33 -12.18 -124.58
CA HIS A 425 -115.93 -11.60 -124.15
C HIS A 425 -115.50 -11.18 -122.66
N LEU A 426 -114.25 -10.87 -122.11
CA LEU A 426 -112.73 -10.89 -122.40
C LEU A 426 -111.72 -10.75 -121.13
N SER A 427 -110.38 -10.38 -121.20
CA SER A 427 -109.26 -10.44 -120.13
C SER A 427 -107.99 -9.46 -120.24
N VAL A 428 -106.92 -9.40 -119.32
CA VAL A 428 -105.48 -8.78 -119.43
C VAL A 428 -104.46 -8.81 -118.16
N SER A 429 -103.16 -8.28 -118.17
CA SER A 429 -101.92 -8.59 -117.29
C SER A 429 -100.81 -7.46 -116.93
N SER A 430 -99.76 -7.63 -116.00
CA SER A 430 -98.42 -6.85 -115.78
C SER A 430 -97.54 -7.28 -114.48
N THR A 431 -96.33 -6.85 -113.89
CA THR A 431 -95.15 -5.83 -113.95
C THR A 431 -93.81 -6.22 -113.10
N SER A 432 -92.71 -5.39 -112.84
CA SER A 432 -91.40 -5.76 -112.08
C SER A 432 -90.30 -4.66 -111.58
N ARG A 433 -89.25 -4.96 -110.68
CA ARG A 433 -87.79 -4.42 -110.47
C ARG A 433 -87.11 -3.79 -109.12
N SER A 434 -85.81 -4.15 -108.78
CA SER A 434 -84.53 -3.44 -108.25
C SER A 434 -84.11 -2.95 -106.76
N GLY A 435 -82.77 -2.79 -106.40
CA GLY A 435 -82.14 -2.22 -105.10
C GLY A 435 -80.53 -2.21 -104.87
N ARG A 436 -79.85 -1.46 -103.90
CA ARG A 436 -78.30 -1.27 -103.77
C ARG A 436 -77.53 -0.52 -102.53
N VAL A 437 -76.32 -0.98 -102.02
CA VAL A 437 -75.03 -0.30 -101.40
C VAL A 437 -74.72 0.11 -99.87
N THR A 438 -73.41 0.30 -99.43
CA THR A 438 -72.73 0.65 -98.08
C THR A 438 -71.33 1.42 -98.23
N PRO A 439 -70.23 1.58 -97.35
CA PRO A 439 -69.82 1.47 -95.87
C PRO A 439 -68.75 2.56 -95.27
N SER A 440 -68.00 2.38 -94.10
CA SER A 440 -66.59 2.90 -93.68
C SER A 440 -66.25 3.39 -92.16
N GLY A 441 -64.96 3.66 -91.72
CA GLY A 441 -64.47 4.21 -90.35
C GLY A 441 -62.90 4.30 -89.99
N ARG A 442 -62.39 4.98 -88.88
CA ARG A 442 -60.88 5.16 -88.50
C ARG A 442 -60.34 5.85 -87.14
N ARG A 443 -59.17 5.38 -86.55
CA ARG A 443 -57.97 6.02 -85.78
C ARG A 443 -58.08 6.97 -84.49
N SER A 444 -57.06 7.51 -83.74
CA SER A 444 -55.69 7.17 -83.08
C SER A 444 -54.87 8.46 -82.59
N ALA A 445 -53.85 8.64 -81.67
CA ALA A 445 -53.18 8.02 -80.45
C ALA A 445 -51.94 8.88 -79.86
N THR A 446 -51.21 8.49 -78.76
CA THR A 446 -49.81 8.88 -78.20
C THR A 446 -49.47 10.22 -77.44
N PRO A 447 -48.28 10.49 -76.75
CA PRO A 447 -47.14 9.68 -76.12
C PRO A 447 -46.39 10.20 -74.79
N GLY A 448 -45.43 9.42 -74.21
CA GLY A 448 -44.24 9.84 -73.36
C GLY A 448 -43.91 9.00 -72.08
N ALA A 449 -42.80 9.12 -71.28
CA ALA A 449 -41.33 9.41 -71.47
C ALA A 449 -40.45 9.28 -70.14
N GLY A 450 -39.12 9.00 -70.19
CA GLY A 450 -38.07 9.13 -69.09
C GLY A 450 -37.67 7.84 -68.28
N GLY A 451 -36.58 7.67 -67.47
CA GLY A 451 -35.24 8.35 -67.23
C GLY A 451 -34.87 8.60 -65.71
N SER A 452 -33.63 8.73 -65.14
CA SER A 452 -32.26 8.06 -65.15
C SER A 452 -31.28 8.83 -64.17
N ALA A 453 -30.09 8.42 -63.61
CA ALA A 453 -29.41 7.15 -63.21
C ALA A 453 -28.02 7.38 -62.45
N SER A 454 -27.38 6.34 -61.85
CA SER A 454 -25.91 6.11 -61.49
C SER A 454 -25.15 6.51 -60.15
N ALA A 455 -24.60 5.47 -59.46
CA ALA A 455 -23.16 5.23 -59.04
C ALA A 455 -22.50 5.51 -57.62
N VAL A 456 -22.20 4.41 -56.87
CA VAL A 456 -20.86 3.95 -56.32
C VAL A 456 -20.24 4.38 -54.93
N LYS A 457 -19.82 3.35 -54.12
CA LYS A 457 -18.72 3.22 -53.06
C LYS A 457 -18.89 3.49 -51.52
N ARG A 458 -18.91 2.36 -50.75
CA ARG A 458 -18.06 1.95 -49.56
C ARG A 458 -18.03 2.68 -48.17
N ARG A 459 -18.12 1.84 -47.11
CA ARG A 459 -17.48 1.90 -45.74
C ARG A 459 -17.92 3.04 -44.79
N ARG A 460 -17.79 2.93 -43.44
CA ARG A 460 -17.61 1.80 -42.47
C ARG A 460 -18.11 2.31 -41.09
N THR A 461 -18.56 1.41 -40.20
CA THR A 461 -18.90 1.72 -38.81
C THR A 461 -17.69 2.15 -37.96
N VAL A 462 -17.94 3.05 -37.01
CA VAL A 462 -16.99 3.49 -35.97
C VAL A 462 -17.31 2.77 -34.65
N ILE A 463 -16.29 2.58 -33.82
CA ILE A 463 -16.34 2.00 -32.47
C ILE A 463 -15.76 3.07 -31.52
N ASP A 464 -16.33 3.16 -30.32
CA ASP A 464 -15.87 4.03 -29.22
C ASP A 464 -16.22 3.26 -27.92
N GLU A 465 -15.32 2.36 -27.51
CA GLU A 465 -14.39 2.54 -26.37
C GLU A 465 -15.08 2.55 -24.99
N SER A 466 -15.07 1.36 -24.35
CA SER A 466 -15.42 1.13 -22.95
C SER A 466 -14.17 0.83 -22.13
N GLU A 467 -13.90 1.58 -21.05
CA GLU A 467 -12.77 1.32 -20.16
C GLU A 467 -12.96 0.02 -19.35
N ASP A 468 -12.33 -1.08 -19.76
CA ASP A 468 -12.23 -2.29 -18.94
C ASP A 468 -11.26 -2.07 -17.76
N ARG A 469 -11.79 -1.61 -16.63
CA ARG A 469 -11.06 -1.60 -15.35
C ARG A 469 -11.17 -2.96 -14.67
N ASN A 470 -10.10 -3.73 -14.72
CA ASN A 470 -9.95 -4.96 -13.93
C ASN A 470 -10.16 -4.68 -12.43
N LEU A 471 -11.31 -5.11 -11.88
CA LEU A 471 -11.59 -5.11 -10.45
C LEU A 471 -11.31 -6.52 -9.91
N SER A 472 -10.30 -6.63 -9.05
CA SER A 472 -10.06 -7.84 -8.27
C SER A 472 -11.05 -7.90 -7.11
N GLU A 473 -11.96 -8.86 -7.13
CA GLU A 473 -12.95 -9.05 -6.08
C GLU A 473 -12.32 -9.75 -4.86
N PHE A 474 -12.14 -9.01 -3.77
CA PHE A 474 -11.57 -9.52 -2.51
C PHE A 474 -12.70 -9.88 -1.54
N SER A 475 -12.74 -11.14 -1.10
CA SER A 475 -13.61 -11.56 0.03
C SER A 475 -12.87 -11.48 1.35
N VAL A 476 -13.50 -10.89 2.37
CA VAL A 476 -12.91 -10.64 3.70
C VAL A 476 -13.83 -11.17 4.79
N ASN A 477 -13.53 -12.35 5.31
CA ASN A 477 -14.29 -12.95 6.39
C ASN A 477 -13.69 -12.54 7.75
N SER A 478 -14.31 -11.55 8.40
CA SER A 478 -13.93 -11.05 9.73
C SER A 478 -14.79 -11.67 10.84
N ALA A 479 -14.21 -12.49 11.71
CA ALA A 479 -14.86 -13.00 12.92
C ALA A 479 -14.25 -12.34 14.17
N ALA A 480 -15.06 -11.69 15.00
CA ALA A 480 -14.62 -10.94 16.18
C ALA A 480 -15.45 -11.32 17.43
N LYS A 481 -14.79 -11.52 18.57
CA LYS A 481 -15.41 -11.90 19.86
C LYS A 481 -15.23 -10.79 20.90
N GLY A 482 -15.89 -9.66 20.66
CA GLY A 482 -15.86 -8.46 21.49
C GLY A 482 -15.87 -7.19 20.63
N ASP A 483 -15.62 -6.06 21.28
CA ASP A 483 -15.76 -4.74 20.66
C ASP A 483 -14.62 -4.36 19.69
N LEU A 484 -13.46 -5.01 19.77
CA LEU A 484 -12.39 -4.85 18.79
C LEU A 484 -12.61 -5.76 17.58
N GLN A 485 -12.52 -5.19 16.38
CA GLN A 485 -12.46 -5.94 15.11
C GLN A 485 -11.31 -5.45 14.20
N ILE A 486 -10.84 -6.34 13.32
CA ILE A 486 -10.05 -5.98 12.14
C ILE A 486 -11.09 -5.60 11.08
N VAL A 487 -10.98 -4.38 10.54
CA VAL A 487 -11.91 -3.89 9.48
C VAL A 487 -11.35 -4.14 8.10
N ASP A 488 -10.03 -4.02 7.98
CA ASP A 488 -9.34 -3.86 6.72
C ASP A 488 -7.85 -4.23 6.92
N ALA A 489 -7.23 -4.82 5.91
CA ALA A 489 -5.82 -5.15 5.89
C ALA A 489 -5.36 -5.24 4.44
N ASP A 490 -4.27 -4.56 4.16
CA ASP A 490 -3.77 -4.38 2.80
C ASP A 490 -3.21 -5.70 2.22
N SER A 491 -3.56 -5.97 0.96
CA SER A 491 -3.11 -7.15 0.22
C SER A 491 -1.61 -7.12 -0.07
N GLU A 492 -1.02 -5.95 -0.32
CA GLU A 492 0.44 -5.75 -0.50
C GLU A 492 1.21 -5.67 0.84
N GLY A 493 0.52 -5.83 1.97
CA GLY A 493 1.11 -5.83 3.31
C GLY A 493 1.48 -4.44 3.84
N ARG A 494 0.92 -3.35 3.30
CA ARG A 494 1.23 -1.98 3.72
C ARG A 494 0.61 -1.60 5.07
N TYR A 495 -0.53 -2.17 5.44
CA TYR A 495 -1.17 -1.93 6.76
C TYR A 495 -2.14 -3.03 7.20
N ILE A 496 -2.50 -2.98 8.50
CA ILE A 496 -3.69 -3.63 9.08
C ILE A 496 -4.44 -2.59 9.91
N LYS A 497 -5.77 -2.52 9.80
CA LYS A 497 -6.62 -1.52 10.46
C LYS A 497 -7.58 -2.16 11.45
N LEU A 498 -7.47 -1.75 12.71
CA LEU A 498 -8.38 -2.15 13.80
C LEU A 498 -9.42 -1.06 14.05
N HIS A 499 -10.60 -1.47 14.52
CA HIS A 499 -11.69 -0.60 14.92
C HIS A 499 -12.28 -1.07 16.25
N ASN A 500 -12.58 -0.13 17.13
CA ASN A 500 -13.39 -0.35 18.32
C ASN A 500 -14.86 -0.04 17.98
N LYS A 501 -15.68 -1.09 17.85
CA LYS A 501 -17.14 -1.03 17.66
C LYS A 501 -17.89 -0.62 18.93
N GLY A 502 -17.27 -0.80 20.10
CA GLY A 502 -17.86 -0.47 21.39
C GLY A 502 -17.86 1.04 21.66
N SER A 503 -18.55 1.45 22.72
CA SER A 503 -18.61 2.83 23.20
C SER A 503 -17.50 3.19 24.18
N GLU A 504 -16.83 2.21 24.78
CA GLU A 504 -15.84 2.40 25.85
C GLU A 504 -14.40 2.40 25.33
N GLU A 505 -13.47 2.98 26.09
CA GLU A 505 -12.05 2.96 25.76
C GLU A 505 -11.39 1.62 26.12
N ILE A 506 -10.68 1.01 25.17
CA ILE A 506 -9.98 -0.26 25.35
C ILE A 506 -8.47 -0.02 25.43
N HIS A 507 -7.85 -0.52 26.49
CA HIS A 507 -6.40 -0.54 26.62
C HIS A 507 -5.79 -1.69 25.81
N LEU A 508 -4.90 -1.37 24.87
CA LEU A 508 -4.21 -2.34 24.02
C LEU A 508 -2.90 -2.86 24.64
N THR A 509 -2.59 -2.47 25.88
CA THR A 509 -1.37 -2.94 26.57
C THR A 509 -1.44 -4.43 26.84
N GLY A 510 -0.49 -5.19 26.26
CA GLY A 510 -0.45 -6.66 26.35
C GLY A 510 -1.08 -7.39 25.17
N TRP A 511 -1.77 -6.68 24.27
CA TRP A 511 -2.32 -7.27 23.04
C TRP A 511 -1.22 -7.50 22.00
N GLN A 512 -1.44 -8.50 21.14
CA GLN A 512 -0.58 -8.86 20.02
C GLN A 512 -1.40 -9.03 18.74
N LEU A 513 -0.97 -8.39 17.66
CA LEU A 513 -1.49 -8.54 16.30
C LEU A 513 -0.49 -9.38 15.50
N THR A 514 -0.88 -10.60 15.15
CA THR A 514 -0.09 -11.53 14.35
C THR A 514 -0.66 -11.59 12.93
N ARG A 515 0.20 -11.52 11.89
CA ARG A 515 -0.14 -11.86 10.50
C ARG A 515 0.66 -13.08 10.08
N ILE A 516 -0.05 -14.12 9.65
CA ILE A 516 0.49 -15.36 9.08
C ILE A 516 0.22 -15.30 7.58
N ALA A 517 1.25 -15.52 6.75
CA ALA A 517 1.13 -15.54 5.30
C ALA A 517 2.01 -16.66 4.74
N GLY A 518 1.38 -17.73 4.24
CA GLY A 518 2.08 -18.99 4.01
C GLY A 518 2.77 -19.48 5.29
N ASP A 519 4.08 -19.75 5.19
CA ASP A 519 4.92 -20.20 6.31
C ASP A 519 5.48 -19.05 7.18
N GLU A 520 5.30 -17.78 6.80
CA GLU A 520 5.82 -16.63 7.56
C GLU A 520 4.81 -16.10 8.59
N GLU A 521 5.21 -16.08 9.87
CA GLU A 521 4.49 -15.38 10.95
C GLU A 521 5.23 -14.11 11.40
N LEU A 522 4.54 -12.96 11.41
CA LEU A 522 5.00 -11.74 12.07
C LEU A 522 4.03 -11.26 13.15
N ALA A 523 4.55 -10.99 14.35
CA ALA A 523 3.81 -10.46 15.49
C ALA A 523 4.20 -9.01 15.82
N PHE A 524 3.22 -8.10 15.78
CA PHE A 524 3.30 -6.74 16.33
C PHE A 524 2.73 -6.73 17.75
N LYS A 525 3.45 -6.11 18.69
CA LYS A 525 3.03 -5.96 20.10
C LYS A 525 2.82 -4.50 20.42
N PHE A 526 1.66 -4.17 20.99
CA PHE A 526 1.31 -2.80 21.35
C PHE A 526 2.14 -2.32 22.56
N SER A 527 2.52 -1.04 22.53
CA SER A 527 3.30 -0.40 23.60
C SER A 527 2.46 -0.20 24.87
N ARG A 528 3.14 -0.10 26.02
CA ARG A 528 2.50 0.25 27.30
C ARG A 528 1.86 1.64 27.17
N GLY A 529 0.57 1.74 27.48
CA GLY A 529 -0.21 2.98 27.33
C GLY A 529 -0.96 3.13 26.00
N ALA A 530 -0.77 2.22 25.02
CA ALA A 530 -1.60 2.19 23.82
C ALA A 530 -3.08 1.95 24.20
N LYS A 531 -3.98 2.77 23.64
CA LYS A 531 -5.42 2.81 23.97
C LYS A 531 -6.24 3.28 22.77
N ILE A 532 -7.49 2.80 22.67
CA ILE A 532 -8.41 3.11 21.56
C ILE A 532 -9.81 3.42 22.10
N ASN A 533 -10.25 4.66 21.90
CA ASN A 533 -11.58 5.14 22.27
C ASN A 533 -12.68 4.34 21.55
N GLY A 534 -13.90 4.34 22.10
CA GLY A 534 -15.08 3.83 21.42
C GLY A 534 -15.31 4.50 20.06
N GLY A 535 -15.72 3.73 19.05
CA GLY A 535 -15.90 4.18 17.67
C GLY A 535 -14.61 4.51 16.88
N ALA A 536 -13.43 4.54 17.51
CA ALA A 536 -12.19 4.92 16.85
C ALA A 536 -11.58 3.80 16.00
N THR A 537 -10.56 4.15 15.19
CA THR A 537 -9.73 3.19 14.44
C THR A 537 -8.24 3.45 14.65
N VAL A 538 -7.43 2.39 14.67
CA VAL A 538 -5.96 2.47 14.63
C VAL A 538 -5.44 1.68 13.43
N THR A 539 -4.51 2.26 12.68
CA THR A 539 -3.85 1.63 11.54
C THR A 539 -2.41 1.30 11.91
N ILE A 540 -2.02 0.04 11.70
CA ILE A 540 -0.69 -0.49 11.95
C ILE A 540 0.01 -0.69 10.60
N TRP A 541 0.78 0.33 10.22
CA TRP A 541 1.52 0.47 8.97
C TRP A 541 2.86 -0.28 9.00
N SER A 542 3.24 -0.83 7.85
CA SER A 542 4.56 -1.38 7.62
C SER A 542 5.63 -0.29 7.45
N VAL A 543 6.91 -0.66 7.57
CA VAL A 543 8.04 0.28 7.41
C VAL A 543 8.14 0.87 5.99
N ASP A 544 7.68 0.12 4.98
CA ASP A 544 7.74 0.47 3.56
C ASP A 544 6.52 1.26 3.06
N ALA A 545 5.51 1.48 3.90
CA ALA A 545 4.32 2.27 3.54
C ALA A 545 4.57 3.80 3.46
N GLY A 546 5.72 4.29 3.91
CA GLY A 546 6.10 5.72 3.84
C GLY A 546 5.32 6.66 4.77
N VAL A 547 4.42 6.15 5.60
CA VAL A 547 3.59 6.93 6.52
C VAL A 547 4.38 7.31 7.78
N ALA A 548 4.17 8.52 8.31
CA ALA A 548 4.78 8.98 9.55
C ALA A 548 4.17 8.28 10.79
N HIS A 549 4.97 8.06 11.83
CA HIS A 549 4.51 7.46 13.07
C HIS A 549 3.82 8.50 13.97
N ASP A 550 2.50 8.38 14.11
CA ASP A 550 1.64 9.32 14.84
C ASP A 550 0.65 8.58 15.76
N PRO A 551 1.07 8.17 16.97
CA PRO A 551 0.19 7.54 17.95
C PRO A 551 -0.88 8.50 18.48
N PRO A 552 -2.14 8.06 18.72
CA PRO A 552 -2.56 6.65 18.76
C PRO A 552 -3.10 6.10 17.42
N GLN A 553 -3.24 6.91 16.37
CA GLN A 553 -3.97 6.52 15.16
C GLN A 553 -3.10 5.79 14.13
N ASN A 554 -1.84 6.20 13.96
CA ASN A 554 -0.91 5.67 12.97
C ASN A 554 0.33 5.06 13.64
N LEU A 555 0.29 3.74 13.86
CA LEU A 555 1.40 2.99 14.41
C LEU A 555 2.26 2.43 13.27
N VAL A 556 3.55 2.77 13.21
CA VAL A 556 4.47 2.27 12.17
C VAL A 556 5.43 1.26 12.82
N MET A 557 5.54 0.05 12.26
CA MET A 557 6.46 -0.97 12.77
C MET A 557 7.80 -0.98 12.02
N LYS A 558 8.83 -1.57 12.64
CA LYS A 558 10.21 -1.66 12.09
C LYS A 558 10.42 -2.79 11.08
N LYS A 559 9.36 -3.34 10.49
CA LYS A 559 9.36 -4.49 9.58
C LYS A 559 8.23 -4.34 8.53
N LYS A 560 8.30 -5.11 7.45
CA LYS A 560 7.19 -5.29 6.49
C LYS A 560 6.26 -6.41 6.99
N TRP A 561 4.95 -6.30 6.76
CA TRP A 561 4.04 -7.43 6.98
C TRP A 561 4.28 -8.54 5.93
N PRO A 562 4.21 -9.83 6.29
CA PRO A 562 4.39 -10.90 5.32
C PRO A 562 3.17 -11.00 4.40
N VAL A 563 3.44 -11.37 3.14
CA VAL A 563 2.47 -11.39 2.02
C VAL A 563 2.60 -12.72 1.27
N ALA A 564 1.48 -13.38 1.03
CA ALA A 564 1.39 -14.67 0.35
C ALA A 564 -0.02 -14.89 -0.22
N ASP A 565 -0.24 -15.98 -0.94
CA ASP A 565 -1.51 -16.25 -1.64
C ASP A 565 -2.69 -16.55 -0.70
N SER A 566 -2.42 -16.91 0.57
CA SER A 566 -3.40 -16.94 1.65
C SER A 566 -2.81 -16.28 2.89
N MET A 567 -3.55 -15.31 3.44
CA MET A 567 -3.09 -14.45 4.53
C MET A 567 -4.13 -14.39 5.65
N ARG A 568 -3.66 -14.53 6.89
CA ARG A 568 -4.49 -14.61 8.08
C ARG A 568 -3.98 -13.63 9.13
N SER A 569 -4.79 -12.63 9.46
CA SER A 569 -4.51 -11.69 10.54
C SER A 569 -5.30 -12.08 11.79
N VAL A 570 -4.61 -12.18 12.93
CA VAL A 570 -5.13 -12.65 14.21
C VAL A 570 -4.81 -11.63 15.30
N LEU A 571 -5.80 -11.19 16.06
CA LEU A 571 -5.59 -10.38 17.26
C LEU A 571 -5.86 -11.22 18.52
N ALA A 572 -4.90 -11.20 19.45
CA ALA A 572 -4.98 -11.89 20.73
C ALA A 572 -4.62 -10.94 21.90
N ASN A 573 -5.22 -11.20 23.06
CA ASN A 573 -4.89 -10.53 24.32
C ASN A 573 -3.78 -11.28 25.08
N ALA A 574 -3.29 -10.74 26.21
CA ALA A 574 -2.22 -11.31 27.03
C ALA A 574 -2.45 -12.78 27.43
N ASP A 575 -3.70 -13.17 27.71
CA ASP A 575 -4.10 -14.53 28.08
C ASP A 575 -4.21 -15.51 26.89
N LYS A 576 -3.74 -15.12 25.71
CA LYS A 576 -3.77 -15.87 24.44
C LYS A 576 -5.15 -16.24 23.91
N GLU A 577 -6.24 -15.69 24.44
CA GLU A 577 -7.54 -15.78 23.78
C GLU A 577 -7.47 -15.16 22.39
N VAL A 578 -7.74 -15.97 21.35
CA VAL A 578 -7.94 -15.51 19.98
C VAL A 578 -9.26 -14.74 19.93
N ARG A 579 -9.19 -13.43 19.70
CA ARG A 579 -10.34 -12.52 19.78
C ARG A 579 -10.79 -11.98 18.43
N ILE A 580 -9.92 -11.98 17.41
CA ILE A 580 -10.28 -11.61 16.04
C ILE A 580 -9.53 -12.48 15.03
N LEU A 581 -10.22 -12.87 13.96
CA LEU A 581 -9.68 -13.53 12.78
C LEU A 581 -10.13 -12.77 11.52
N SER A 582 -9.20 -12.44 10.63
CA SER A 582 -9.47 -11.95 9.27
C SER A 582 -8.67 -12.78 8.28
N ILE A 583 -9.34 -13.39 7.29
CA ILE A 583 -8.71 -14.19 6.24
C ILE A 583 -8.85 -13.46 4.90
N TYR A 584 -7.76 -13.46 4.13
CA TYR A 584 -7.69 -13.04 2.74
C TYR A 584 -7.23 -14.25 1.92
N ASN A 585 -8.07 -14.70 1.00
CA ASN A 585 -7.67 -15.64 -0.05
C ASN A 585 -7.39 -14.85 -1.32
N THR A 586 -6.25 -15.08 -1.95
CA THR A 586 -6.02 -14.66 -3.33
C THR A 586 -6.40 -15.81 -4.28
N CYS A 587 -6.92 -15.47 -5.46
CA CYS A 587 -6.94 -16.40 -6.59
C CYS A 587 -7.09 -15.62 -7.91
N SER A 588 -6.03 -14.91 -8.32
CA SER A 588 -6.02 -14.13 -9.56
C SER A 588 -5.74 -14.96 -10.84
N MET A 589 -5.60 -16.29 -10.71
CA MET A 589 -5.17 -17.16 -11.82
C MET A 589 -5.89 -18.52 -11.89
N CYS A 590 -7.17 -18.58 -11.52
CA CYS A 590 -8.00 -19.78 -11.69
C CYS A 590 -9.14 -19.58 -12.69
N HIS A 591 -8.82 -19.65 -13.98
CA HIS A 591 -9.76 -20.24 -14.93
C HIS A 591 -9.60 -21.76 -14.88
N ILE A 592 -10.72 -22.49 -14.79
CA ILE A 592 -10.80 -23.96 -14.66
C ILE A 592 -10.40 -24.50 -13.26
N CYS A 593 -11.22 -24.22 -12.24
CA CYS A 593 -11.39 -25.17 -11.12
C CYS A 593 -12.79 -25.07 -10.50
N SER A 594 -13.67 -26.03 -10.82
CA SER A 594 -14.99 -26.17 -10.20
C SER A 594 -14.90 -26.80 -8.80
N HIS A 595 -14.07 -26.24 -7.93
CA HIS A 595 -13.76 -26.77 -6.60
C HIS A 595 -13.66 -25.71 -5.49
N CYS A 596 -13.48 -24.43 -5.83
CA CYS A 596 -13.44 -23.35 -4.83
C CYS A 596 -14.81 -23.03 -4.19
N GLN A 597 -15.93 -23.44 -4.81
CA GLN A 597 -17.29 -23.30 -4.25
C GLN A 597 -17.64 -24.35 -3.16
N HIS A 598 -16.64 -25.07 -2.60
CA HIS A 598 -16.88 -26.07 -1.55
C HIS A 598 -16.19 -25.78 -0.21
N LEU A 599 -15.50 -24.64 -0.08
CA LEU A 599 -14.84 -24.25 1.18
C LEU A 599 -15.68 -23.32 2.07
N GLU A 600 -16.84 -22.86 1.60
CA GLU A 600 -17.72 -21.92 2.31
C GLU A 600 -18.63 -22.57 3.36
N PHE A 601 -18.77 -23.91 3.35
CA PHE A 601 -19.69 -24.64 4.23
C PHE A 601 -18.99 -25.51 5.30
N LEU A 602 -17.69 -25.78 5.18
CA LEU A 602 -17.00 -26.76 6.05
C LEU A 602 -16.30 -26.14 7.27
N ILE A 603 -16.10 -24.82 7.29
CA ILE A 603 -15.40 -24.13 8.40
C ILE A 603 -16.29 -24.01 9.65
N ASP A 604 -17.62 -24.01 9.50
CA ASP A 604 -18.58 -23.85 10.60
C ASP A 604 -19.02 -25.19 11.24
N GLN A 605 -18.56 -26.34 10.73
CA GLN A 605 -18.79 -27.67 11.32
C GLN A 605 -17.53 -28.41 11.77
N MET A 606 -16.33 -27.98 11.38
CA MET A 606 -15.07 -28.61 11.81
C MET A 606 -14.60 -28.09 13.18
N LEU A 607 -15.44 -28.28 14.20
CA LEU A 607 -15.15 -28.07 15.62
C LEU A 607 -14.88 -29.43 16.32
N PRO A 608 -13.65 -29.97 16.28
CA PRO A 608 -13.24 -31.04 17.17
C PRO A 608 -13.02 -30.46 18.58
N ALA A 609 -14.05 -30.53 19.41
CA ALA A 609 -13.98 -30.17 20.83
C ALA A 609 -13.21 -31.22 21.65
N THR A 610 -11.94 -31.47 21.33
CA THR A 610 -11.09 -32.44 22.05
C THR A 610 -9.60 -32.08 22.06
N THR A 611 -9.10 -31.83 23.27
CA THR A 611 -7.80 -32.32 23.78
C THR A 611 -6.51 -31.95 23.02
N VAL A 612 -5.96 -30.77 23.33
CA VAL A 612 -4.48 -30.65 23.40
C VAL A 612 -4.03 -31.35 24.69
N PHE A 613 -3.23 -32.41 24.58
CA PHE A 613 -2.72 -33.16 25.73
C PHE A 613 -1.69 -32.31 26.51
N VAL A 614 -2.03 -31.89 27.72
CA VAL A 614 -1.07 -31.28 28.66
C VAL A 614 -0.28 -32.41 29.32
N GLN A 615 0.95 -32.64 28.85
CA GLN A 615 1.83 -33.68 29.41
C GLN A 615 2.44 -33.22 30.74
N THR A 616 1.73 -33.47 31.84
CA THR A 616 2.21 -33.17 33.20
C THR A 616 3.27 -34.18 33.66
N PHE A 617 4.43 -33.69 34.09
CA PHE A 617 5.30 -34.37 35.05
C PHE A 617 5.51 -33.47 36.29
N PRO A 618 5.79 -34.04 37.48
CA PRO A 618 5.33 -33.44 38.73
C PRO A 618 6.25 -32.38 39.33
N VAL A 619 5.65 -31.37 39.94
CA VAL A 619 6.28 -30.52 40.96
C VAL A 619 6.15 -31.20 42.32
N THR A 620 7.27 -31.46 42.99
CA THR A 620 7.29 -31.95 44.37
C THR A 620 6.99 -30.83 45.37
N ARG A 621 5.86 -30.95 46.08
CA ARG A 621 5.65 -30.38 47.42
C ARG A 621 6.60 -31.04 48.44
N PRO A 622 7.01 -30.37 49.53
CA PRO A 622 6.15 -29.96 50.68
C PRO A 622 6.48 -28.55 51.23
N ASP A 623 5.84 -28.00 52.28
CA ASP A 623 4.44 -28.03 52.73
C ASP A 623 4.16 -26.76 53.58
N ILE A 624 2.91 -26.56 54.03
CA ILE A 624 2.49 -25.39 54.84
C ILE A 624 2.29 -25.78 56.32
N ALA A 625 2.97 -25.11 57.26
CA ALA A 625 2.59 -25.14 58.68
C ALA A 625 3.06 -23.91 59.52
N HIS A 626 2.08 -23.20 60.08
CA HIS A 626 2.03 -22.57 61.42
C HIS A 626 3.22 -21.84 62.10
N GLN A 627 3.02 -20.51 62.23
CA GLN A 627 2.92 -19.76 63.50
C GLN A 627 4.03 -19.78 64.59
N ALA A 628 4.58 -18.56 64.78
CA ALA A 628 4.60 -17.78 66.04
C ALA A 628 5.70 -18.04 67.11
N VAL A 629 5.85 -17.00 67.97
CA VAL A 629 6.64 -16.94 69.23
C VAL A 629 8.18 -16.96 69.07
N VAL A 630 9.02 -16.10 69.68
CA VAL A 630 8.93 -14.70 70.19
C VAL A 630 10.33 -14.25 70.65
N SER A 631 10.57 -12.94 70.78
CA SER A 631 11.65 -12.28 71.57
C SER A 631 13.13 -12.27 71.13
N HIS A 632 13.79 -11.18 71.57
CA HIS A 632 15.23 -10.87 71.71
C HIS A 632 16.12 -10.84 70.44
N SER A 633 16.68 -9.68 70.04
CA SER A 633 17.80 -8.89 70.66
C SER A 633 19.17 -9.56 70.35
N VAL A 634 20.26 -8.86 69.99
CA VAL A 634 20.88 -7.64 70.57
C VAL A 634 21.78 -6.91 69.52
N GLN A 635 22.04 -5.59 69.72
CA GLN A 635 23.13 -4.73 69.19
C GLN A 635 23.30 -4.42 67.67
N GLU A 636 22.83 -3.22 67.31
CA GLU A 636 23.57 -2.00 66.87
C GLU A 636 24.73 -2.00 65.83
N PRO A 637 24.85 -0.91 65.03
CA PRO A 637 25.94 -0.68 64.07
C PRO A 637 27.02 0.34 64.52
N VAL A 638 28.24 0.20 64.01
CA VAL A 638 29.35 1.20 64.03
C VAL A 638 30.08 1.04 62.69
N GLN A 639 30.02 1.93 61.70
CA GLN A 639 30.47 3.35 61.58
C GLN A 639 31.93 3.49 61.08
N GLN A 640 32.06 4.13 59.91
CA GLN A 640 33.25 4.80 59.33
C GLN A 640 34.58 4.04 59.17
N ALA A 641 34.92 3.78 57.89
CA ALA A 641 36.18 4.21 57.27
C ALA A 641 35.95 4.44 55.77
#